data_AF-A0A388KHI0-F1
#
_entry.id   AF-A0A388KHI0-F1
#
_cell.length_a   1.000
_cell.length_b   1.000
_cell.length_c   1.000
_cell.angle_alpha   90.00
_cell.angle_beta   90.00
_cell.angle_gamma   90.00
#
_symmetry.space_group_name_H-M   'P 1'
#
loop_
_entity.id
_entity.type
_entity.pdbx_description
1 polymer ?
#
loop_
_entity_poly.entity_id
_entity_poly.type
_entity_poly.pdbx_seq_one_letter_code
_entity_poly.pdbx_strand_id
1 'polypeptide(L)'
;MATAFSTRAQALLHSAVAAAAGAGAGAGVSNDGLSFPAAAGNRNSTCHLATCHQAARRQECRSSRIAARRAISGDTCSRSIFLAGKQMSSGSGSGSSAGCAGTCLRNVRRTHNAKAPRVRMEASKTTATGSDRLPPPPLEQESLEQGIGIASISPPRRDSRPTSIMREGADGRGRGEVTLLDYGAGNVRSVRNAIRLLGFGIRDVEKPEDIATADRLVFPGVGAFESAIKVLKEKGLADPLSEYVRSGRPFLGICLGLQLLFDYSEENGGVEGLGLVPGGVQKFDTSAGLPVPHIGWNALRERKESSLLKGVDGRHVYFVHSYRATMTSENADWVLATSNYGGEFIGAINKGDVYAVQFHPEKSGEVGLDVLRRFLQGGGERDDGIPIVSSQTSEQRSRSRSRASKLAKRVIACLDVRANDRGDLVVTKGDQYDVREEGDEREVRNLGKPVELAGRYFKEGADEVTFLNITGFRDFPLGDMPMLEVLRKASETVFVPLTVGGGIRDFTDKEGRYYSSLEVAAEYFRSGADKISIGSDAVMAAEEYLRTGVKTGKSSLEQISYVYGNQAVVVSIDPRKVYVKSPEEVPYKTVKLSEPGPDGEEYAWYQCTVKGGREGRPIGAYELAKAVEDLGAGEILLNCIDMDGQGCGFDLELVKMISEAVTIPVIASSGAGKPSHFSEVFQQSQASAALAAGIFHRQEVSIESVKEHLVEAGIETRLA
;
A
#
# COMPACT_ATOMS: atom_id res chain seq x y z
N MET A 1 -36.79 12.77 -33.91
CA MET A 1 -37.13 14.20 -33.95
C MET A 1 -36.41 14.83 -32.77
N ALA A 2 -35.30 15.56 -32.88
CA ALA A 2 -34.87 16.49 -33.94
C ALA A 2 -35.89 17.64 -34.11
N THR A 3 -35.59 18.92 -33.82
CA THR A 3 -34.31 19.57 -33.41
C THR A 3 -34.55 20.81 -32.54
N ALA A 4 -33.83 20.96 -31.42
CA ALA A 4 -33.74 22.23 -30.67
C ALA A 4 -32.54 22.22 -29.68
N PHE A 5 -31.34 22.60 -30.14
CA PHE A 5 -30.16 22.80 -29.30
C PHE A 5 -29.39 24.06 -29.76
N SER A 6 -28.60 24.65 -28.87
CA SER A 6 -27.79 25.87 -29.02
C SER A 6 -28.49 27.22 -28.72
N THR A 7 -28.19 27.79 -27.53
CA THR A 7 -27.58 29.15 -27.36
C THR A 7 -27.60 29.61 -25.88
N ARG A 8 -26.78 28.99 -25.00
CA ARG A 8 -26.47 29.60 -23.68
C ARG A 8 -25.14 29.19 -23.03
N ALA A 9 -24.10 28.98 -23.84
CA ALA A 9 -22.78 28.52 -23.38
C ALA A 9 -21.60 29.19 -24.12
N GLN A 10 -21.65 30.50 -24.39
CA GLN A 10 -20.50 31.26 -24.90
C GLN A 10 -20.67 32.78 -24.68
N ALA A 11 -20.32 33.27 -23.48
CA ALA A 11 -20.17 34.70 -23.21
C ALA A 11 -19.19 34.96 -22.05
N LEU A 12 -17.96 35.33 -22.40
CA LEU A 12 -17.05 36.19 -21.61
C LEU A 12 -16.57 35.67 -20.23
N LEU A 13 -15.62 34.74 -20.24
CA LEU A 13 -14.36 35.07 -19.57
C LEU A 13 -13.69 36.18 -20.39
N HIS A 14 -13.57 37.39 -19.82
CA HIS A 14 -12.45 38.35 -19.96
C HIS A 14 -12.89 39.74 -19.45
N SER A 15 -12.49 40.09 -18.23
CA SER A 15 -11.78 41.35 -17.96
C SER A 15 -11.37 41.40 -16.48
N ALA A 16 -10.08 41.65 -16.23
CA ALA A 16 -9.56 42.08 -14.95
C ALA A 16 -8.58 43.23 -15.19
N VAL A 17 -8.45 44.12 -14.20
CA VAL A 17 -7.57 45.31 -14.20
C VAL A 17 -8.01 46.46 -15.15
N ALA A 18 -8.71 47.45 -14.58
CA ALA A 18 -8.51 48.86 -14.95
C ALA A 18 -9.00 49.83 -13.85
N ALA A 19 -8.24 50.91 -13.65
CA ALA A 19 -8.63 52.22 -13.11
C ALA A 19 -9.42 52.32 -11.77
N ALA A 20 -8.72 52.75 -10.72
CA ALA A 20 -9.29 53.61 -9.69
C ALA A 20 -9.12 55.09 -10.09
N ALA A 21 -10.20 55.87 -10.15
CA ALA A 21 -10.19 57.34 -10.22
C ALA A 21 -11.60 57.91 -9.93
N GLY A 22 -11.68 59.00 -9.16
CA GLY A 22 -12.94 59.71 -8.90
C GLY A 22 -13.03 60.26 -7.47
N ALA A 23 -12.92 61.57 -7.29
CA ALA A 23 -12.98 62.22 -5.98
C ALA A 23 -14.36 62.83 -5.68
N GLY A 24 -14.74 62.92 -4.41
CA GLY A 24 -15.95 63.60 -3.93
C GLY A 24 -15.86 63.91 -2.43
N ALA A 25 -15.90 65.20 -2.07
CA ALA A 25 -15.66 65.68 -0.70
C ALA A 25 -16.93 65.66 0.18
N GLY A 26 -16.77 65.63 1.52
CA GLY A 26 -17.89 65.71 2.48
C GLY A 26 -17.45 65.70 3.95
N ALA A 27 -17.15 66.87 4.51
CA ALA A 27 -16.48 67.08 5.81
C ALA A 27 -17.22 66.64 7.09
N GLY A 28 -16.44 66.24 8.12
CA GLY A 28 -16.35 67.05 9.36
C GLY A 28 -16.59 66.40 10.75
N VAL A 29 -15.60 66.53 11.66
CA VAL A 29 -15.74 66.71 13.15
C VAL A 29 -16.27 65.47 13.95
N SER A 30 -15.86 65.07 15.17
CA SER A 30 -14.86 65.42 16.23
C SER A 30 -14.62 64.15 17.09
N ASN A 31 -13.67 64.01 18.05
CA ASN A 31 -12.30 64.51 18.33
C ASN A 31 -11.75 63.63 19.52
N ASP A 32 -10.60 63.98 20.11
CA ASP A 32 -10.01 63.44 21.36
C ASP A 32 -9.52 61.95 21.34
N GLY A 33 -8.45 61.54 22.02
CA GLY A 33 -7.39 62.32 22.69
C GLY A 33 -6.50 61.47 23.64
N LEU A 34 -5.17 61.70 23.62
CA LEU A 34 -4.13 61.24 24.59
C LEU A 34 -3.81 59.70 24.62
N SER A 35 -2.59 59.24 24.94
CA SER A 35 -1.24 59.86 25.01
C SER A 35 -0.10 58.81 25.01
N PHE A 36 1.11 59.20 24.55
CA PHE A 36 2.38 58.42 24.58
C PHE A 36 3.18 58.68 25.89
N PRO A 37 4.15 57.81 26.29
CA PRO A 37 5.58 57.99 25.92
C PRO A 37 6.38 56.65 25.78
N ALA A 38 7.73 56.64 25.60
CA ALA A 38 8.57 57.14 24.49
C ALA A 38 10.09 56.85 24.71
N ALA A 39 10.78 56.21 23.75
CA ALA A 39 12.24 56.19 23.52
C ALA A 39 12.52 55.49 22.16
N ALA A 40 13.21 56.01 21.14
CA ALA A 40 14.59 56.55 21.04
C ALA A 40 15.69 55.45 21.11
N GLY A 41 16.53 55.18 20.09
CA GLY A 41 16.56 55.59 18.67
C GLY A 41 17.90 56.16 18.18
N ASN A 42 18.37 55.80 16.96
CA ASN A 42 19.42 56.54 16.23
C ASN A 42 19.37 56.29 14.70
N ARG A 43 20.12 57.07 13.88
CA ARG A 43 20.01 57.14 12.40
C ARG A 43 21.35 57.16 11.67
N ASN A 44 21.37 56.75 10.39
CA ASN A 44 21.85 57.52 9.20
C ASN A 44 21.90 56.58 7.95
N SER A 45 21.27 56.89 6.82
CA SER A 45 21.73 57.74 5.68
C SER A 45 22.72 57.01 4.74
N THR A 46 22.64 57.05 3.39
CA THR A 46 21.82 57.88 2.45
C THR A 46 21.67 57.20 1.08
N CYS A 47 20.77 57.70 0.21
CA CYS A 47 20.45 57.14 -1.12
C CYS A 47 21.46 57.50 -2.24
N HIS A 48 21.42 56.77 -3.36
CA HIS A 48 21.22 57.38 -4.70
C HIS A 48 20.77 56.39 -5.80
N LEU A 49 20.05 56.90 -6.80
CA LEU A 49 19.68 56.27 -8.08
C LEU A 49 20.85 56.44 -9.11
N ALA A 50 20.88 55.90 -10.34
CA ALA A 50 19.79 55.61 -11.29
C ALA A 50 20.12 54.56 -12.40
N THR A 51 19.29 54.58 -13.45
CA THR A 51 18.97 53.50 -14.42
C THR A 51 19.66 53.63 -15.81
N CYS A 52 19.27 52.74 -16.74
CA CYS A 52 19.36 52.86 -18.22
C CYS A 52 20.67 52.42 -18.93
N HIS A 53 20.66 51.82 -20.14
CA HIS A 53 19.58 51.09 -20.86
C HIS A 53 20.15 50.26 -22.05
N GLN A 54 19.41 49.21 -22.45
CA GLN A 54 19.21 48.69 -23.82
C GLN A 54 20.33 48.11 -24.74
N ALA A 55 19.84 47.16 -25.54
CA ALA A 55 20.18 46.83 -26.94
C ALA A 55 21.30 45.80 -27.25
N ALA A 56 21.06 45.06 -28.34
CA ALA A 56 21.90 43.99 -28.87
C ALA A 56 21.69 43.84 -30.38
N ARG A 57 22.69 43.33 -31.12
CA ARG A 57 22.51 42.38 -32.24
C ARG A 57 23.83 41.85 -32.85
N ARG A 58 23.76 40.56 -33.21
CA ARG A 58 24.55 39.75 -34.17
C ARG A 58 25.60 40.43 -35.06
N GLN A 59 26.70 39.70 -35.27
CA GLN A 59 27.19 39.40 -36.63
C GLN A 59 27.83 37.99 -36.69
N GLU A 60 27.99 37.40 -37.88
CA GLU A 60 28.37 35.99 -38.09
C GLU A 60 29.66 35.81 -38.91
N CYS A 61 30.11 34.54 -38.93
CA CYS A 61 30.74 33.82 -40.06
C CYS A 61 32.28 33.77 -40.23
N ARG A 62 32.77 32.50 -40.26
CA ARG A 62 33.81 31.95 -41.17
C ARG A 62 35.28 32.36 -40.87
N SER A 63 36.33 31.54 -41.11
CA SER A 63 36.49 30.27 -41.89
C SER A 63 37.55 29.33 -41.28
N SER A 64 37.53 28.04 -41.70
CA SER A 64 38.69 27.13 -41.93
C SER A 64 39.66 26.74 -40.78
N ARG A 65 40.47 25.67 -40.87
CA ARG A 65 40.31 24.25 -41.29
C ARG A 65 41.70 23.55 -41.30
N ILE A 66 41.85 22.46 -40.54
CA ILE A 66 42.57 21.21 -40.93
C ILE A 66 44.13 21.15 -40.97
N ALA A 67 44.64 20.01 -40.45
CA ALA A 67 45.94 19.32 -40.73
C ALA A 67 47.27 19.87 -40.14
N ALA A 68 48.28 19.02 -39.84
CA ALA A 68 48.28 17.57 -39.57
C ALA A 68 49.59 17.05 -38.91
N ARG A 69 49.48 15.90 -38.22
CA ARG A 69 50.47 14.83 -37.96
C ARG A 69 51.96 15.06 -38.30
N ARG A 70 52.82 14.71 -37.33
CA ARG A 70 53.80 13.60 -37.48
C ARG A 70 54.19 13.01 -36.12
N ALA A 71 54.74 11.81 -36.14
CA ALA A 71 55.31 11.08 -34.99
C ALA A 71 56.72 10.58 -35.38
N ILE A 72 57.53 10.10 -34.42
CA ILE A 72 58.44 8.92 -34.54
C ILE A 72 59.33 8.76 -33.28
N SER A 73 59.47 7.50 -32.83
CA SER A 73 60.50 6.85 -31.98
C SER A 73 61.12 7.52 -30.73
N GLY A 74 61.24 6.72 -29.66
CA GLY A 74 62.25 6.82 -28.60
C GLY A 74 62.18 5.56 -27.74
N ASP A 75 63.29 4.81 -27.58
CA ASP A 75 63.27 3.42 -27.12
C ASP A 75 64.26 3.14 -25.96
N THR A 76 64.15 1.96 -25.34
CA THR A 76 65.12 1.25 -24.48
C THR A 76 65.46 1.76 -23.05
N CYS A 77 64.84 1.08 -22.07
CA CYS A 77 65.47 0.06 -21.20
C CYS A 77 66.47 0.41 -20.05
N SER A 78 66.32 -0.37 -18.96
CA SER A 78 67.35 -0.87 -17.99
C SER A 78 67.57 -0.25 -16.60
N ARG A 79 67.35 -1.11 -15.58
CA ARG A 79 68.13 -1.32 -14.31
C ARG A 79 68.10 -0.22 -13.22
N SER A 80 68.46 -0.49 -11.95
CA SER A 80 68.28 -1.67 -11.06
C SER A 80 68.83 -1.35 -9.65
N ILE A 81 68.14 -1.84 -8.59
CA ILE A 81 68.66 -2.26 -7.27
C ILE A 81 69.53 -1.27 -6.46
N PHE A 82 69.05 -0.86 -5.28
CA PHE A 82 69.66 -1.09 -3.95
C PHE A 82 68.69 -0.55 -2.87
N LEU A 83 68.79 -0.83 -1.56
CA LEU A 83 68.81 -2.04 -0.71
C LEU A 83 69.06 -1.52 0.74
N ALA A 84 68.60 -2.25 1.76
CA ALA A 84 68.76 -1.98 3.21
C ALA A 84 68.05 -0.73 3.79
N GLY A 85 67.51 -0.74 5.02
CA GLY A 85 67.24 -1.89 5.92
C GLY A 85 67.46 -1.59 7.41
N LYS A 86 66.71 -2.25 8.31
CA LYS A 86 67.07 -2.47 9.72
C LYS A 86 66.28 -3.63 10.35
N GLN A 87 66.76 -4.13 11.49
CA GLN A 87 66.35 -5.38 12.16
C GLN A 87 65.84 -5.15 13.59
N MET A 88 64.93 -6.04 14.05
CA MET A 88 64.82 -6.69 15.39
C MET A 88 64.76 -5.76 16.66
N SER A 89 64.15 -6.12 17.78
CA SER A 89 64.15 -7.43 18.48
C SER A 89 63.07 -7.52 19.59
N SER A 90 62.80 -8.76 20.06
CA SER A 90 62.39 -9.21 21.43
C SER A 90 61.49 -8.33 22.34
N GLY A 91 60.49 -8.88 23.08
CA GLY A 91 60.01 -10.27 23.17
C GLY A 91 59.41 -10.61 24.56
N SER A 92 58.90 -11.86 24.72
CA SER A 92 58.42 -12.52 25.97
C SER A 92 57.24 -11.89 26.76
N GLY A 93 56.32 -12.66 27.34
CA GLY A 93 56.14 -14.12 27.32
C GLY A 93 55.10 -14.64 28.33
N SER A 94 54.88 -15.97 28.33
CA SER A 94 54.00 -16.80 29.20
C SER A 94 52.47 -16.56 29.14
N GLY A 95 51.62 -17.59 29.25
CA GLY A 95 51.89 -19.04 29.17
C GLY A 95 50.67 -19.93 29.51
N SER A 96 50.73 -21.21 29.09
CA SER A 96 49.86 -22.34 29.51
C SER A 96 48.39 -22.33 29.04
N SER A 97 47.72 -23.47 28.77
CA SER A 97 48.22 -24.86 28.53
C SER A 97 47.12 -25.77 27.96
N ALA A 98 47.54 -26.78 27.16
CA ALA A 98 46.81 -27.98 26.71
C ALA A 98 45.65 -27.80 25.71
N GLY A 99 45.42 -28.68 24.73
CA GLY A 99 46.30 -29.72 24.16
C GLY A 99 45.81 -31.16 24.28
N CYS A 100 45.15 -31.66 23.23
CA CYS A 100 45.15 -33.08 22.87
C CYS A 100 44.97 -33.20 21.35
N ALA A 101 45.66 -34.14 20.70
CA ALA A 101 45.60 -34.39 19.26
C ALA A 101 45.20 -35.84 18.97
N GLY A 102 44.54 -36.08 17.83
CA GLY A 102 44.02 -37.40 17.43
C GLY A 102 44.03 -37.58 15.93
N THR A 103 45.22 -37.84 15.36
CA THR A 103 45.42 -37.96 13.91
C THR A 103 44.98 -39.32 13.37
N CYS A 104 44.28 -39.37 12.23
CA CYS A 104 44.28 -40.57 11.39
C CYS A 104 44.14 -40.23 9.89
N LEU A 105 45.23 -40.39 9.15
CA LEU A 105 45.30 -40.26 7.69
C LEU A 105 45.17 -41.63 7.02
N ARG A 106 44.37 -41.74 5.95
CA ARG A 106 44.63 -42.70 4.86
C ARG A 106 44.34 -42.10 3.49
N ASN A 107 45.35 -42.15 2.62
CA ASN A 107 45.24 -41.82 1.20
C ASN A 107 44.69 -43.01 0.42
N VAL A 108 43.90 -42.73 -0.63
CA VAL A 108 43.94 -43.52 -1.88
C VAL A 108 44.01 -42.55 -3.05
N ARG A 109 45.12 -42.59 -3.80
CA ARG A 109 45.22 -41.99 -5.15
C ARG A 109 44.84 -43.04 -6.18
N ARG A 110 44.16 -42.64 -7.25
CA ARG A 110 44.39 -43.17 -8.60
C ARG A 110 44.17 -42.08 -9.64
N THR A 111 44.82 -42.22 -10.79
CA THR A 111 45.03 -41.13 -11.77
C THR A 111 44.75 -41.61 -13.18
N HIS A 112 44.65 -40.63 -14.10
CA HIS A 112 44.54 -40.79 -15.55
C HIS A 112 43.13 -41.21 -16.06
N ASN A 113 42.73 -40.88 -17.30
CA ASN A 113 43.48 -40.20 -18.36
C ASN A 113 42.63 -39.22 -19.19
N ALA A 114 43.29 -38.32 -19.92
CA ALA A 114 42.62 -37.31 -20.75
C ALA A 114 42.31 -37.81 -22.17
N LYS A 115 41.28 -37.22 -22.81
CA LYS A 115 41.21 -36.99 -24.27
C LYS A 115 40.08 -36.02 -24.66
N ALA A 116 40.43 -34.99 -25.42
CA ALA A 116 39.52 -34.33 -26.36
C ALA A 116 39.79 -34.90 -27.77
N PRO A 117 38.88 -34.68 -28.74
CA PRO A 117 39.20 -33.68 -29.76
C PRO A 117 38.00 -32.82 -30.21
N ARG A 118 38.31 -31.75 -30.94
CA ARG A 118 37.32 -30.95 -31.71
C ARG A 118 36.79 -31.73 -32.90
N VAL A 119 35.54 -31.48 -33.29
CA VAL A 119 35.13 -31.38 -34.70
C VAL A 119 34.40 -30.06 -34.89
N ARG A 120 34.62 -29.42 -36.05
CA ARG A 120 33.94 -28.20 -36.52
C ARG A 120 33.41 -28.54 -37.90
N MET A 121 32.15 -28.19 -38.20
CA MET A 121 31.62 -28.24 -39.56
C MET A 121 30.88 -26.95 -39.89
N GLU A 122 31.02 -26.52 -41.13
CA GLU A 122 30.46 -25.29 -41.68
C GLU A 122 29.54 -25.66 -42.84
N ALA A 123 28.32 -25.11 -42.86
CA ALA A 123 27.47 -25.00 -44.05
C ALA A 123 26.31 -24.05 -43.74
N SER A 124 25.82 -23.22 -44.66
CA SER A 124 26.49 -22.56 -45.80
C SER A 124 25.74 -21.25 -46.09
N LYS A 125 26.27 -20.37 -46.95
CA LYS A 125 25.55 -19.15 -47.37
C LYS A 125 24.71 -19.44 -48.62
N THR A 126 23.44 -19.05 -48.59
CA THR A 126 22.67 -18.71 -49.80
C THR A 126 22.05 -17.32 -49.63
N THR A 127 22.25 -16.47 -50.63
CA THR A 127 21.75 -15.09 -50.69
C THR A 127 20.54 -15.00 -51.61
N ALA A 128 19.48 -14.33 -51.17
CA ALA A 128 18.40 -13.85 -52.02
C ALA A 128 18.02 -12.42 -51.60
N THR A 129 17.58 -11.60 -52.56
CA THR A 129 17.54 -10.14 -52.43
C THR A 129 16.11 -9.58 -52.41
N GLY A 130 15.86 -8.64 -51.49
CA GLY A 130 15.07 -7.43 -51.74
C GLY A 130 13.55 -7.55 -51.94
N SER A 131 12.80 -6.89 -51.06
CA SER A 131 11.86 -5.85 -51.50
C SER A 131 11.58 -4.89 -50.34
N ASP A 132 11.55 -3.60 -50.62
CA ASP A 132 11.03 -2.61 -49.67
C ASP A 132 9.53 -2.82 -49.49
N ARG A 133 9.06 -2.74 -48.24
CA ARG A 133 7.67 -2.40 -47.93
C ARG A 133 7.67 -1.35 -46.84
N LEU A 134 7.13 -0.17 -47.18
CA LEU A 134 6.88 0.92 -46.26
C LEU A 134 5.93 0.45 -45.13
N PRO A 135 6.04 1.01 -43.90
CA PRO A 135 5.00 0.83 -42.90
C PRO A 135 3.68 1.44 -43.40
N PRO A 136 2.52 0.91 -42.98
CA PRO A 136 1.23 1.51 -43.30
C PRO A 136 1.10 2.91 -42.65
N PRO A 137 0.31 3.82 -43.23
CA PRO A 137 0.05 5.14 -42.64
C PRO A 137 -0.75 5.01 -41.33
N PRO A 138 -0.67 6.01 -40.43
CA PRO A 138 -1.54 6.07 -39.27
C PRO A 138 -3.00 6.19 -39.71
N LEU A 139 -3.88 5.40 -39.09
CA LEU A 139 -5.33 5.56 -39.22
C LEU A 139 -5.79 6.72 -38.32
N GLU A 140 -6.80 7.45 -38.80
CA GLU A 140 -7.34 8.64 -38.14
C GLU A 140 -8.20 8.29 -36.91
N GLN A 141 -8.45 9.29 -36.06
CA GLN A 141 -9.22 9.10 -34.83
C GLN A 141 -10.72 9.00 -35.11
N GLU A 142 -11.27 7.79 -35.18
CA GLU A 142 -12.71 7.57 -34.99
C GLU A 142 -13.03 7.17 -33.53
N SER A 143 -14.15 7.68 -33.02
CA SER A 143 -14.58 7.54 -31.63
C SER A 143 -15.20 6.17 -31.35
N LEU A 144 -14.46 5.31 -30.66
CA LEU A 144 -14.96 4.01 -30.18
C LEU A 144 -15.74 4.14 -28.86
N GLU A 145 -16.99 4.58 -28.96
CA GLU A 145 -17.99 4.25 -27.95
C GLU A 145 -18.31 2.75 -28.02
N GLN A 146 -17.62 1.94 -27.22
CA GLN A 146 -18.02 0.55 -26.97
C GLN A 146 -18.04 0.29 -25.46
N GLY A 147 -19.23 0.01 -24.94
CA GLY A 147 -19.45 -0.20 -23.50
C GLY A 147 -18.71 -1.42 -22.97
N ILE A 148 -17.96 -1.24 -21.88
CA ILE A 148 -17.33 -2.34 -21.15
C ILE A 148 -18.43 -3.13 -20.43
N GLY A 149 -18.96 -4.14 -21.11
CA GLY A 149 -19.95 -5.06 -20.54
C GLY A 149 -19.32 -5.91 -19.44
N ILE A 150 -19.58 -5.56 -18.18
CA ILE A 150 -19.21 -6.37 -17.02
C ILE A 150 -20.02 -7.67 -17.07
N ALA A 151 -19.39 -8.75 -17.55
CA ALA A 151 -20.05 -10.04 -17.75
C ALA A 151 -20.53 -10.62 -16.41
N SER A 152 -21.83 -10.88 -16.29
CA SER A 152 -22.43 -11.49 -15.10
C SER A 152 -22.04 -12.96 -14.99
N ILE A 153 -21.03 -13.25 -14.16
CA ILE A 153 -20.65 -14.62 -13.81
C ILE A 153 -21.76 -15.24 -12.94
N SER A 154 -22.66 -15.98 -13.59
CA SER A 154 -23.67 -16.78 -12.90
C SER A 154 -23.02 -17.85 -12.02
N PRO A 155 -23.48 -18.04 -10.76
CA PRO A 155 -22.88 -19.02 -9.86
C PRO A 155 -23.13 -20.47 -10.35
N PRO A 156 -22.14 -21.38 -10.22
CA PRO A 156 -22.36 -22.79 -10.52
C PRO A 156 -23.38 -23.41 -9.55
N ARG A 157 -24.17 -24.35 -10.05
CA ARG A 157 -25.19 -25.04 -9.24
C ARG A 157 -24.53 -25.88 -8.15
N ARG A 158 -24.97 -25.69 -6.90
CA ARG A 158 -24.60 -26.57 -5.78
C ARG A 158 -25.24 -27.95 -5.95
N ASP A 159 -24.45 -29.00 -5.86
CA ASP A 159 -24.92 -30.28 -5.34
C ASP A 159 -23.80 -31.01 -4.58
N SER A 160 -23.92 -31.05 -3.26
CA SER A 160 -23.18 -31.87 -2.29
C SER A 160 -23.53 -31.39 -0.88
N ARG A 161 -23.79 -32.32 0.04
CA ARG A 161 -24.01 -32.02 1.46
C ARG A 161 -22.76 -32.42 2.26
N PRO A 162 -22.07 -31.50 2.96
CA PRO A 162 -21.08 -31.90 3.95
C PRO A 162 -21.79 -32.52 5.16
N THR A 163 -21.35 -33.70 5.58
CA THR A 163 -21.83 -34.34 6.82
C THR A 163 -21.21 -33.67 8.05
N SER A 164 -21.98 -33.60 9.14
CA SER A 164 -21.67 -32.77 10.30
C SER A 164 -20.83 -33.49 11.36
N ILE A 165 -19.80 -32.80 11.88
CA ILE A 165 -19.36 -32.93 13.28
C ILE A 165 -19.00 -31.53 13.83
N MET A 166 -20.00 -30.83 14.36
CA MET A 166 -19.81 -29.84 15.43
C MET A 166 -20.98 -29.97 16.43
N ARG A 167 -20.70 -29.72 17.71
CA ARG A 167 -21.71 -29.86 18.77
C ARG A 167 -22.73 -28.74 18.69
N GLU A 168 -24.02 -29.10 18.63
CA GLU A 168 -25.13 -28.16 18.70
C GLU A 168 -25.19 -27.54 20.12
N GLY A 169 -24.89 -26.24 20.20
CA GLY A 169 -25.27 -25.41 21.35
C GLY A 169 -26.74 -25.02 21.20
N ALA A 170 -27.57 -25.35 22.18
CA ALA A 170 -29.02 -25.28 22.04
C ALA A 170 -29.61 -23.87 22.27
N ASP A 171 -29.64 -23.04 21.23
CA ASP A 171 -30.84 -22.22 20.94
C ASP A 171 -30.99 -21.99 19.43
N GLY A 172 -31.99 -22.66 18.82
CA GLY A 172 -32.10 -22.87 17.37
C GLY A 172 -32.68 -21.70 16.57
N ARG A 173 -32.47 -20.45 16.97
CA ARG A 173 -32.95 -19.26 16.25
C ARG A 173 -31.79 -18.30 15.97
N GLY A 174 -31.43 -18.14 14.69
CA GLY A 174 -30.46 -17.13 14.27
C GLY A 174 -30.89 -15.72 14.70
N ARG A 175 -29.93 -14.84 15.02
CA ARG A 175 -30.19 -13.57 15.74
C ARG A 175 -30.93 -12.49 14.92
N GLY A 176 -31.28 -12.81 13.69
CA GLY A 176 -31.93 -11.95 12.71
C GLY A 176 -31.27 -12.09 11.34
N GLU A 177 -31.91 -11.53 10.31
CA GLU A 177 -31.32 -11.35 8.99
C GLU A 177 -30.77 -9.92 8.84
N VAL A 178 -29.77 -9.79 7.97
CA VAL A 178 -29.13 -8.53 7.57
C VAL A 178 -29.19 -8.44 6.06
N THR A 179 -29.77 -7.36 5.52
CA THR A 179 -29.69 -7.10 4.09
C THR A 179 -28.33 -6.44 3.79
N LEU A 180 -27.61 -6.96 2.80
CA LEU A 180 -26.25 -6.52 2.46
C LEU A 180 -26.18 -6.06 1.00
N LEU A 181 -25.78 -4.80 0.79
CA LEU A 181 -25.66 -4.21 -0.55
C LEU A 181 -24.24 -4.43 -1.10
N ASP A 182 -24.05 -5.53 -1.84
CA ASP A 182 -22.81 -5.84 -2.56
C ASP A 182 -22.86 -5.27 -3.98
N TYR A 183 -22.43 -4.01 -4.15
CA TYR A 183 -22.54 -3.31 -5.44
C TYR A 183 -21.65 -3.93 -6.54
N GLY A 184 -20.43 -4.38 -6.23
CA GLY A 184 -19.57 -5.04 -7.23
C GLY A 184 -18.07 -5.09 -6.91
N ALA A 185 -17.53 -4.19 -6.09
CA ALA A 185 -16.09 -4.07 -5.86
C ALA A 185 -15.64 -4.44 -4.43
N GLY A 186 -14.37 -4.88 -4.31
CA GLY A 186 -13.62 -4.96 -3.06
C GLY A 186 -13.95 -6.14 -2.14
N ASN A 187 -13.39 -6.07 -0.92
CA ASN A 187 -13.44 -7.16 0.07
C ASN A 187 -14.74 -7.18 0.89
N VAL A 188 -15.86 -7.47 0.25
CA VAL A 188 -17.14 -7.68 0.96
C VAL A 188 -17.11 -8.96 1.82
N ARG A 189 -16.14 -9.88 1.60
CA ARG A 189 -16.00 -11.13 2.38
C ARG A 189 -15.76 -10.87 3.86
N SER A 190 -14.90 -9.91 4.22
CA SER A 190 -14.62 -9.58 5.63
C SER A 190 -15.87 -9.12 6.38
N VAL A 191 -16.71 -8.29 5.76
CA VAL A 191 -18.00 -7.83 6.32
C VAL A 191 -18.97 -9.01 6.49
N ARG A 192 -19.09 -9.87 5.47
CA ARG A 192 -19.93 -11.08 5.53
C ARG A 192 -19.50 -12.02 6.66
N ASN A 193 -18.19 -12.17 6.89
CA ASN A 193 -17.65 -13.03 7.92
C ASN A 193 -17.85 -12.45 9.33
N ALA A 194 -17.69 -11.13 9.51
CA ALA A 194 -17.99 -10.45 10.77
C ALA A 194 -19.48 -10.59 11.15
N ILE A 195 -20.41 -10.38 10.21
CA ILE A 195 -21.85 -10.54 10.44
C ILE A 195 -22.20 -11.99 10.85
N ARG A 196 -21.61 -12.99 10.18
CA ARG A 196 -21.82 -14.42 10.51
C ARG A 196 -21.24 -14.80 11.88
N LEU A 197 -20.04 -14.32 12.21
CA LEU A 197 -19.40 -14.52 13.51
C LEU A 197 -20.26 -13.99 14.67
N LEU A 198 -20.97 -12.88 14.43
CA LEU A 198 -21.90 -12.27 15.38
C LEU A 198 -23.28 -12.97 15.45
N GLY A 199 -23.48 -14.07 14.71
CA GLY A 199 -24.67 -14.93 14.79
C GLY A 199 -25.86 -14.51 13.92
N PHE A 200 -25.64 -13.66 12.91
CA PHE A 200 -26.68 -13.14 12.03
C PHE A 200 -26.67 -13.79 10.63
N GLY A 201 -27.85 -13.93 10.04
CA GLY A 201 -28.03 -14.31 8.64
C GLY A 201 -27.77 -13.13 7.70
N ILE A 202 -27.48 -13.43 6.43
CA ILE A 202 -27.25 -12.43 5.38
C ILE A 202 -28.15 -12.74 4.19
N ARG A 203 -28.90 -11.73 3.75
CA ARG A 203 -29.56 -11.69 2.44
C ARG A 203 -28.91 -10.61 1.59
N ASP A 204 -28.49 -10.98 0.39
CA ASP A 204 -27.88 -10.04 -0.53
C ASP A 204 -28.95 -9.20 -1.25
N VAL A 205 -28.61 -7.96 -1.59
CA VAL A 205 -29.42 -7.13 -2.50
C VAL A 205 -29.13 -7.57 -3.94
N GLU A 206 -30.10 -8.24 -4.56
CA GLU A 206 -30.04 -8.56 -5.99
C GLU A 206 -30.78 -7.49 -6.83
N LYS A 207 -31.77 -6.81 -6.23
CA LYS A 207 -32.71 -5.91 -6.92
C LYS A 207 -33.31 -4.84 -5.98
N PRO A 208 -33.93 -3.76 -6.52
CA PRO A 208 -34.53 -2.67 -5.75
C PRO A 208 -35.44 -3.07 -4.58
N GLU A 209 -36.28 -4.10 -4.74
CA GLU A 209 -37.24 -4.48 -3.69
C GLU A 209 -36.57 -5.12 -2.46
N ASP A 210 -35.33 -5.62 -2.56
CA ASP A 210 -34.60 -6.14 -1.41
C ASP A 210 -34.22 -5.01 -0.44
N ILE A 211 -33.88 -3.83 -0.97
CA ILE A 211 -33.65 -2.62 -0.17
C ILE A 211 -34.95 -2.18 0.50
N ALA A 212 -36.04 -2.06 -0.27
CA ALA A 212 -37.34 -1.63 0.26
C ALA A 212 -37.85 -2.54 1.40
N THR A 213 -37.56 -3.84 1.33
CA THR A 213 -37.99 -4.85 2.33
C THR A 213 -36.99 -5.12 3.46
N ALA A 214 -35.85 -4.43 3.53
CA ALA A 214 -34.80 -4.68 4.53
C ALA A 214 -35.16 -4.21 5.96
N ASP A 215 -35.19 -5.11 6.96
CA ASP A 215 -35.31 -4.72 8.38
C ASP A 215 -34.10 -3.91 8.87
N ARG A 216 -32.91 -4.22 8.33
CA ARG A 216 -31.66 -3.49 8.52
C ARG A 216 -30.79 -3.65 7.26
N LEU A 217 -30.15 -2.57 6.83
CA LEU A 217 -29.32 -2.53 5.61
C LEU A 217 -27.87 -2.18 5.95
N VAL A 218 -26.92 -3.01 5.53
CA VAL A 218 -25.49 -2.69 5.57
C VAL A 218 -25.01 -2.45 4.14
N PHE A 219 -24.37 -1.30 3.91
CA PHE A 219 -23.75 -0.96 2.63
C PHE A 219 -22.24 -0.74 2.81
N PRO A 220 -21.42 -1.78 2.61
CA PRO A 220 -19.98 -1.64 2.55
C PRO A 220 -19.52 -1.18 1.17
N GLY A 221 -18.56 -0.27 1.14
CA GLY A 221 -17.98 0.21 -0.12
C GLY A 221 -16.46 0.35 -0.08
N VAL A 222 -15.80 -0.18 -1.11
CA VAL A 222 -14.33 -0.20 -1.28
C VAL A 222 -14.01 0.00 -2.76
N GLY A 223 -13.49 1.18 -3.10
CA GLY A 223 -13.05 1.53 -4.44
C GLY A 223 -13.28 3.00 -4.75
N ALA A 224 -13.25 3.36 -6.04
CA ALA A 224 -13.53 4.72 -6.48
C ALA A 224 -15.03 5.07 -6.38
N PHE A 225 -15.31 6.30 -5.95
CA PHE A 225 -16.63 6.91 -5.80
C PHE A 225 -17.40 6.94 -7.12
N GLU A 226 -16.73 7.31 -8.22
CA GLU A 226 -17.29 7.29 -9.57
C GLU A 226 -17.84 5.89 -9.94
N SER A 227 -17.01 4.86 -9.74
CA SER A 227 -17.37 3.47 -10.04
C SER A 227 -18.57 3.00 -9.21
N ALA A 228 -18.65 3.40 -7.93
CA ALA A 228 -19.78 3.03 -7.08
C ALA A 228 -21.07 3.75 -7.47
N ILE A 229 -21.05 5.07 -7.69
CA ILE A 229 -22.23 5.84 -8.16
C ILE A 229 -22.73 5.29 -9.50
N LYS A 230 -21.81 5.01 -10.44
CA LYS A 230 -22.13 4.43 -11.74
C LYS A 230 -22.86 3.09 -11.59
N VAL A 231 -22.29 2.14 -10.85
CA VAL A 231 -22.88 0.80 -10.67
C VAL A 231 -24.21 0.86 -9.89
N LEU A 232 -24.37 1.76 -8.92
CA LEU A 232 -25.65 1.97 -8.23
C LEU A 232 -26.74 2.53 -9.16
N LYS A 233 -26.39 3.44 -10.07
CA LYS A 233 -27.29 4.01 -11.08
C LYS A 233 -27.64 2.96 -12.15
N GLU A 234 -26.65 2.23 -12.68
CA GLU A 234 -26.82 1.17 -13.69
C GLU A 234 -27.68 0.00 -13.19
N LYS A 235 -27.59 -0.36 -11.90
CA LYS A 235 -28.44 -1.38 -11.26
C LYS A 235 -29.80 -0.86 -10.75
N GLY A 236 -30.09 0.44 -10.89
CA GLY A 236 -31.32 1.04 -10.36
C GLY A 236 -31.43 1.05 -8.82
N LEU A 237 -30.31 0.93 -8.11
CA LEU A 237 -30.27 0.83 -6.64
C LEU A 237 -30.11 2.18 -5.95
N ALA A 238 -29.70 3.24 -6.66
CA ALA A 238 -29.44 4.55 -6.09
C ALA A 238 -30.69 5.21 -5.44
N ASP A 239 -31.84 5.20 -6.12
CA ASP A 239 -33.07 5.80 -5.59
C ASP A 239 -33.68 4.99 -4.43
N PRO A 240 -33.82 3.64 -4.52
CA PRO A 240 -34.26 2.82 -3.38
C PRO A 240 -33.37 2.96 -2.13
N LEU A 241 -32.05 3.01 -2.32
CA LEU A 241 -31.08 3.25 -1.23
C LEU A 241 -31.31 4.62 -0.58
N SER A 242 -31.54 5.65 -1.41
CA SER A 242 -31.78 7.01 -0.94
C SER A 242 -33.13 7.15 -0.22
N GLU A 243 -34.18 6.48 -0.70
CA GLU A 243 -35.48 6.41 0.00
C GLU A 243 -35.36 5.65 1.33
N TYR A 244 -34.66 4.52 1.35
CA TYR A 244 -34.40 3.76 2.57
C TYR A 244 -33.73 4.61 3.64
N VAL A 245 -32.64 5.31 3.29
CA VAL A 245 -31.92 6.20 4.21
C VAL A 245 -32.80 7.38 4.65
N ARG A 246 -33.56 8.00 3.74
CA ARG A 246 -34.51 9.09 4.10
C ARG A 246 -35.62 8.63 5.05
N SER A 247 -36.00 7.36 5.02
CA SER A 247 -37.01 6.79 5.94
C SER A 247 -36.52 6.60 7.39
N GLY A 248 -35.22 6.79 7.66
CA GLY A 248 -34.65 6.68 9.01
C GLY A 248 -34.46 5.25 9.54
N ARG A 249 -34.68 4.23 8.71
CA ARG A 249 -34.54 2.80 9.05
C ARG A 249 -33.08 2.42 9.36
N PRO A 250 -32.83 1.33 10.11
CA PRO A 250 -31.48 0.89 10.48
C PRO A 250 -30.54 0.71 9.28
N PHE A 251 -29.61 1.63 9.12
CA PHE A 251 -28.64 1.65 8.03
C PHE A 251 -27.21 1.76 8.57
N LEU A 252 -26.26 1.03 7.97
CA LEU A 252 -24.83 1.18 8.23
C LEU A 252 -24.05 1.28 6.93
N GLY A 253 -23.62 2.49 6.58
CA GLY A 253 -22.64 2.74 5.52
C GLY A 253 -21.21 2.56 6.02
N ILE A 254 -20.36 1.82 5.29
CA ILE A 254 -18.95 1.59 5.67
C ILE A 254 -18.03 2.14 4.57
N CYS A 255 -17.07 2.98 4.99
CA CYS A 255 -16.06 3.67 4.18
C CYS A 255 -16.68 4.44 3.01
N LEU A 256 -16.63 3.91 1.78
CA LEU A 256 -17.29 4.55 0.64
C LEU A 256 -18.82 4.63 0.84
N GLY A 257 -19.41 3.70 1.61
CA GLY A 257 -20.81 3.75 2.04
C GLY A 257 -21.15 4.91 3.01
N LEU A 258 -20.16 5.56 3.63
CA LEU A 258 -20.33 6.88 4.27
C LEU A 258 -20.24 7.99 3.22
N GLN A 259 -19.21 7.93 2.37
CA GLN A 259 -18.88 9.01 1.43
C GLN A 259 -20.01 9.26 0.42
N LEU A 260 -20.62 8.20 -0.11
CA LEU A 260 -21.69 8.28 -1.11
C LEU A 260 -22.96 8.99 -0.61
N LEU A 261 -23.14 9.16 0.71
CA LEU A 261 -24.27 9.88 1.28
C LEU A 261 -24.14 11.41 1.12
N PHE A 262 -22.94 11.93 0.86
CA PHE A 262 -22.67 13.35 0.70
C PHE A 262 -23.11 13.90 -0.66
N ASP A 263 -23.03 15.21 -0.85
CA ASP A 263 -23.45 15.87 -2.10
C ASP A 263 -22.50 15.56 -3.26
N TYR A 264 -21.18 15.55 -3.01
CA TYR A 264 -20.16 15.30 -4.04
C TYR A 264 -18.85 14.72 -3.49
N SER A 265 -18.01 14.20 -4.38
CA SER A 265 -16.60 13.88 -4.16
C SER A 265 -15.69 14.61 -5.15
N GLU A 266 -14.50 15.03 -4.71
CA GLU A 266 -13.42 15.57 -5.55
C GLU A 266 -12.68 14.49 -6.36
N GLU A 267 -12.94 13.20 -6.07
CA GLU A 267 -12.33 12.09 -6.80
C GLU A 267 -12.71 12.09 -8.29
N ASN A 268 -11.78 11.66 -9.13
CA ASN A 268 -11.86 11.63 -10.60
C ASN A 268 -12.28 12.95 -11.28
N GLY A 269 -12.16 14.09 -10.58
CA GLY A 269 -12.43 15.43 -11.11
C GLY A 269 -13.81 16.01 -10.76
N GLY A 270 -14.59 15.32 -9.92
CA GLY A 270 -15.89 15.80 -9.44
C GLY A 270 -17.04 14.85 -9.78
N VAL A 271 -17.62 14.21 -8.77
CA VAL A 271 -18.75 13.28 -8.92
C VAL A 271 -19.85 13.57 -7.90
N GLU A 272 -21.10 13.66 -8.37
CA GLU A 272 -22.29 13.77 -7.52
C GLU A 272 -22.54 12.50 -6.69
N GLY A 273 -22.79 12.65 -5.40
CA GLY A 273 -23.22 11.58 -4.49
C GLY A 273 -24.73 11.33 -4.51
N LEU A 274 -25.28 10.88 -3.38
CA LEU A 274 -26.72 10.66 -3.19
C LEU A 274 -27.47 11.88 -2.63
N GLY A 275 -26.76 12.94 -2.20
CA GLY A 275 -27.37 14.18 -1.71
C GLY A 275 -28.25 13.96 -0.48
N LEU A 276 -27.71 13.28 0.53
CA LEU A 276 -28.40 12.94 1.78
C LEU A 276 -27.82 13.69 2.99
N VAL A 277 -26.53 14.04 2.92
CA VAL A 277 -25.76 14.74 3.96
C VAL A 277 -25.03 15.93 3.32
N PRO A 278 -25.25 17.18 3.79
CA PRO A 278 -24.62 18.34 3.15
C PRO A 278 -23.09 18.31 3.16
N GLY A 279 -22.47 18.80 2.09
CA GLY A 279 -21.03 18.99 1.97
C GLY A 279 -20.32 17.96 1.08
N GLY A 280 -18.98 18.07 1.04
CA GLY A 280 -18.13 17.37 0.09
C GLY A 280 -17.17 16.35 0.70
N VAL A 281 -16.82 15.36 -0.12
CA VAL A 281 -15.75 14.38 0.11
C VAL A 281 -14.50 14.86 -0.62
N GLN A 282 -13.54 15.37 0.15
CA GLN A 282 -12.37 16.11 -0.35
C GLN A 282 -11.08 15.32 -0.18
N LYS A 283 -10.07 15.54 -1.03
CA LYS A 283 -8.77 14.86 -0.88
C LYS A 283 -8.06 15.32 0.40
N PHE A 284 -7.28 14.44 1.03
CA PHE A 284 -6.32 14.88 2.04
C PHE A 284 -5.22 15.74 1.41
N ASP A 285 -4.82 16.79 2.12
CA ASP A 285 -3.73 17.67 1.71
C ASP A 285 -2.37 17.07 2.10
N THR A 286 -1.51 16.82 1.10
CA THR A 286 -0.13 16.35 1.28
C THR A 286 0.85 17.47 1.62
N SER A 287 0.46 18.76 1.51
CA SER A 287 1.36 19.91 1.76
C SER A 287 1.92 19.95 3.19
N ALA A 288 1.18 19.36 4.15
CA ALA A 288 1.59 19.20 5.53
C ALA A 288 2.65 18.09 5.77
N GLY A 289 3.14 17.43 4.71
CA GLY A 289 4.11 16.32 4.82
C GLY A 289 3.49 15.02 5.36
N LEU A 290 2.18 14.86 5.21
CA LEU A 290 1.46 13.64 5.61
C LEU A 290 1.22 12.73 4.40
N PRO A 291 1.56 11.43 4.49
CA PRO A 291 1.32 10.50 3.40
C PRO A 291 -0.17 10.30 3.06
N VAL A 292 -0.53 10.33 1.78
CA VAL A 292 -1.90 10.11 1.29
C VAL A 292 -1.86 9.01 0.22
N PRO A 293 -2.61 7.90 0.33
CA PRO A 293 -3.73 7.65 1.25
C PRO A 293 -3.37 7.56 2.74
N HIS A 294 -4.33 7.97 3.57
CA HIS A 294 -4.35 7.74 5.02
C HIS A 294 -4.59 6.23 5.26
N ILE A 295 -3.51 5.48 5.48
CA ILE A 295 -3.51 4.03 5.74
C ILE A 295 -3.00 3.73 7.15
N GLY A 296 -3.90 3.31 8.04
CA GLY A 296 -3.55 2.76 9.33
C GLY A 296 -4.58 2.99 10.43
N TRP A 297 -4.12 2.87 11.67
CA TRP A 297 -4.95 2.82 12.86
C TRP A 297 -4.96 4.21 13.53
N ASN A 298 -6.02 4.99 13.35
CA ASN A 298 -6.10 6.36 13.86
C ASN A 298 -7.12 6.45 15.01
N ALA A 299 -6.91 7.41 15.89
CA ALA A 299 -7.73 7.64 17.07
C ALA A 299 -9.12 8.20 16.71
N LEU A 300 -10.18 7.58 17.22
CA LEU A 300 -11.54 8.12 17.11
C LEU A 300 -11.84 9.09 18.27
N ARG A 301 -12.68 10.09 18.00
CA ARG A 301 -13.21 11.06 18.97
C ARG A 301 -14.70 11.23 18.79
N GLU A 302 -15.50 10.78 19.76
CA GLU A 302 -16.95 11.02 19.75
C GLU A 302 -17.25 12.54 19.87
N ARG A 303 -18.35 12.98 19.26
CA ARG A 303 -18.87 14.37 19.32
C ARG A 303 -20.26 14.46 19.94
N LYS A 304 -21.01 13.36 19.91
CA LYS A 304 -22.28 13.14 20.60
C LYS A 304 -22.31 11.69 21.08
N GLU A 305 -23.00 11.43 22.18
CA GLU A 305 -23.16 10.06 22.70
C GLU A 305 -23.89 9.18 21.67
N SER A 306 -23.51 7.91 21.57
CA SER A 306 -24.19 6.94 20.70
C SER A 306 -24.14 5.52 21.25
N SER A 307 -25.26 4.81 21.08
CA SER A 307 -25.31 3.36 21.28
C SER A 307 -24.30 2.62 20.39
N LEU A 308 -24.04 3.08 19.16
CA LEU A 308 -23.13 2.42 18.23
C LEU A 308 -21.67 2.46 18.71
N LEU A 309 -21.22 3.61 19.22
CA LEU A 309 -19.81 3.87 19.54
C LEU A 309 -19.47 3.74 21.03
N LYS A 310 -20.42 3.43 21.92
CA LYS A 310 -20.22 3.34 23.38
C LYS A 310 -18.95 2.58 23.80
N GLY A 311 -17.88 3.32 24.10
CA GLY A 311 -16.56 2.80 24.50
C GLY A 311 -15.47 2.81 23.41
N VAL A 312 -15.71 3.46 22.27
CA VAL A 312 -14.79 3.59 21.14
C VAL A 312 -14.06 4.94 21.13
N ASP A 313 -14.62 6.01 21.72
CA ASP A 313 -13.89 7.26 21.96
C ASP A 313 -12.53 7.02 22.64
N GLY A 314 -11.45 7.44 21.99
CA GLY A 314 -10.10 7.22 22.50
C GLY A 314 -9.50 5.84 22.19
N ARG A 315 -10.13 5.02 21.35
CA ARG A 315 -9.55 3.81 20.75
C ARG A 315 -9.01 4.08 19.35
N HIS A 316 -8.12 3.22 18.87
CA HIS A 316 -7.72 3.17 17.46
C HIS A 316 -8.74 2.38 16.64
N VAL A 317 -9.06 2.87 15.43
CA VAL A 317 -9.83 2.15 14.41
C VAL A 317 -9.12 2.28 13.05
N TYR A 318 -9.35 1.33 12.14
CA TYR A 318 -8.60 1.22 10.89
C TYR A 318 -9.21 2.03 9.74
N PHE A 319 -8.42 2.94 9.19
CA PHE A 319 -8.72 3.81 8.06
C PHE A 319 -7.82 3.48 6.86
N VAL A 320 -8.38 3.57 5.64
CA VAL A 320 -7.67 3.27 4.38
C VAL A 320 -8.28 4.08 3.22
N HIS A 321 -7.93 5.36 3.12
CA HIS A 321 -8.62 6.29 2.20
C HIS A 321 -7.78 7.52 1.77
N SER A 322 -7.96 7.96 0.52
CA SER A 322 -7.36 9.21 -0.01
C SER A 322 -8.25 10.45 0.17
N TYR A 323 -9.56 10.25 0.30
CA TYR A 323 -10.58 11.30 0.38
C TYR A 323 -11.38 11.17 1.68
N ARG A 324 -11.86 12.29 2.23
CA ARG A 324 -12.56 12.39 3.52
C ARG A 324 -13.74 13.36 3.45
N ALA A 325 -14.77 13.15 4.26
CA ALA A 325 -15.82 14.16 4.43
C ALA A 325 -15.37 15.23 5.45
N THR A 326 -15.69 16.50 5.17
CA THR A 326 -15.40 17.66 6.05
C THR A 326 -16.63 18.10 6.86
N MET A 327 -16.38 18.63 8.06
CA MET A 327 -17.42 19.21 8.91
C MET A 327 -17.83 20.58 8.38
N THR A 328 -19.13 20.83 8.28
CA THR A 328 -19.73 22.13 7.93
C THR A 328 -20.81 22.49 8.94
N SER A 329 -21.28 23.75 8.93
CA SER A 329 -22.46 24.16 9.69
C SER A 329 -23.74 23.43 9.26
N GLU A 330 -23.80 22.94 8.03
CA GLU A 330 -24.98 22.29 7.44
C GLU A 330 -25.03 20.78 7.74
N ASN A 331 -23.88 20.15 8.01
CA ASN A 331 -23.80 18.74 8.41
C ASN A 331 -23.52 18.50 9.90
N ALA A 332 -23.37 19.55 10.71
CA ALA A 332 -23.06 19.46 12.14
C ALA A 332 -23.93 18.45 12.91
N ASP A 333 -25.25 18.46 12.71
CA ASP A 333 -26.19 17.52 13.35
C ASP A 333 -25.89 16.04 13.05
N TRP A 334 -25.32 15.75 11.88
CA TRP A 334 -24.96 14.39 11.47
C TRP A 334 -23.69 13.89 12.17
N VAL A 335 -22.70 14.77 12.42
CA VAL A 335 -21.34 14.40 12.87
C VAL A 335 -21.39 13.66 14.20
N LEU A 336 -21.10 12.35 14.16
CA LEU A 336 -21.09 11.48 15.34
C LEU A 336 -19.67 11.40 15.95
N ALA A 337 -18.65 11.23 15.11
CA ALA A 337 -17.27 11.18 15.57
C ALA A 337 -16.30 11.78 14.54
N THR A 338 -15.17 12.29 15.02
CA THR A 338 -14.05 12.78 14.20
C THR A 338 -12.79 11.95 14.41
N SER A 339 -11.87 12.07 13.46
CA SER A 339 -10.46 11.73 13.62
C SER A 339 -9.62 12.88 13.07
N ASN A 340 -8.33 12.94 13.40
CA ASN A 340 -7.43 13.98 12.91
C ASN A 340 -6.33 13.39 12.04
N TYR A 341 -6.20 13.91 10.82
CA TYR A 341 -5.09 13.63 9.91
C TYR A 341 -4.85 14.86 9.03
N GLY A 342 -3.90 15.71 9.42
CA GLY A 342 -3.67 17.03 8.80
C GLY A 342 -4.76 18.07 9.12
N GLY A 343 -5.60 17.79 10.12
CA GLY A 343 -6.86 18.48 10.36
C GLY A 343 -7.96 17.48 10.71
N GLU A 344 -9.05 17.96 11.30
CA GLU A 344 -10.18 17.08 11.63
C GLU A 344 -10.98 16.69 10.39
N PHE A 345 -11.43 15.43 10.37
CA PHE A 345 -12.34 14.89 9.37
C PHE A 345 -13.43 14.03 10.04
N ILE A 346 -14.53 13.82 9.33
CA ILE A 346 -15.65 13.01 9.81
C ILE A 346 -15.24 11.53 9.81
N GLY A 347 -15.14 10.96 11.02
CA GLY A 347 -14.88 9.53 11.24
C GLY A 347 -16.16 8.69 11.28
N ALA A 348 -17.27 9.27 11.74
CA ALA A 348 -18.60 8.67 11.70
C ALA A 348 -19.72 9.74 11.68
N ILE A 349 -20.89 9.37 11.16
CA ILE A 349 -22.14 10.13 11.23
C ILE A 349 -23.31 9.28 11.74
N ASN A 350 -24.33 9.93 12.28
CA ASN A 350 -25.67 9.34 12.38
C ASN A 350 -26.80 10.36 12.37
N LYS A 351 -28.01 9.93 11.99
CA LYS A 351 -29.27 10.65 12.15
C LYS A 351 -30.41 9.64 12.33
N GLY A 352 -30.95 9.53 13.54
CA GLY A 352 -31.77 8.36 13.90
C GLY A 352 -30.94 7.08 13.81
N ASP A 353 -31.55 6.00 13.30
CA ASP A 353 -30.87 4.71 13.09
C ASP A 353 -30.11 4.60 11.76
N VAL A 354 -30.00 5.70 11.01
CA VAL A 354 -29.03 5.82 9.92
C VAL A 354 -27.66 6.14 10.52
N TYR A 355 -26.72 5.22 10.38
CA TYR A 355 -25.31 5.37 10.75
C TYR A 355 -24.42 5.25 9.52
N ALA A 356 -23.26 5.89 9.54
CA ALA A 356 -22.16 5.53 8.66
C ALA A 356 -20.79 5.79 9.31
N VAL A 357 -19.78 5.03 8.91
CA VAL A 357 -18.41 5.09 9.43
C VAL A 357 -17.40 5.18 8.30
N GLN A 358 -16.37 6.02 8.44
CA GLN A 358 -15.29 6.18 7.47
C GLN A 358 -14.17 5.13 7.68
N PHE A 359 -14.06 4.60 8.90
CA PHE A 359 -13.20 3.45 9.22
C PHE A 359 -13.89 2.13 8.84
N HIS A 360 -13.10 1.06 8.72
CA HIS A 360 -13.58 -0.29 8.45
C HIS A 360 -13.72 -1.08 9.77
N PRO A 361 -14.92 -1.26 10.34
CA PRO A 361 -15.09 -2.02 11.58
C PRO A 361 -14.71 -3.50 11.41
N GLU A 362 -14.95 -4.10 10.26
CA GLU A 362 -14.51 -5.46 9.90
C GLU A 362 -12.99 -5.62 9.76
N LYS A 363 -12.24 -4.50 9.82
CA LYS A 363 -10.77 -4.44 9.83
C LYS A 363 -10.21 -3.78 11.10
N SER A 364 -11.06 -3.40 12.05
CA SER A 364 -10.67 -2.71 13.28
C SER A 364 -10.58 -3.64 14.50
N GLY A 365 -10.30 -4.94 14.29
CA GLY A 365 -10.17 -5.94 15.34
C GLY A 365 -11.40 -6.04 16.25
N GLU A 366 -11.21 -6.34 17.53
CA GLU A 366 -12.30 -6.44 18.51
C GLU A 366 -13.12 -5.14 18.59
N VAL A 367 -12.48 -3.97 18.53
CA VAL A 367 -13.15 -2.65 18.61
C VAL A 367 -14.18 -2.49 17.48
N GLY A 368 -13.85 -2.94 16.27
CA GLY A 368 -14.76 -2.85 15.13
C GLY A 368 -15.82 -3.95 15.08
N LEU A 369 -15.48 -5.18 15.48
CA LEU A 369 -16.49 -6.24 15.69
C LEU A 369 -17.54 -5.80 16.72
N ASP A 370 -17.11 -5.10 17.77
CA ASP A 370 -17.97 -4.57 18.82
C ASP A 370 -18.88 -3.41 18.33
N VAL A 371 -18.42 -2.58 17.38
CA VAL A 371 -19.25 -1.60 16.65
C VAL A 371 -20.32 -2.32 15.80
N LEU A 372 -19.92 -3.30 14.98
CA LEU A 372 -20.87 -4.07 14.15
C LEU A 372 -21.91 -4.79 15.01
N ARG A 373 -21.49 -5.40 16.12
CA ARG A 373 -22.36 -6.08 17.08
C ARG A 373 -23.49 -5.19 17.58
N ARG A 374 -23.18 -3.95 17.98
CA ARG A 374 -24.20 -3.00 18.49
C ARG A 374 -25.19 -2.53 17.42
N PHE A 375 -24.73 -2.32 16.18
CA PHE A 375 -25.63 -2.04 15.06
C PHE A 375 -26.60 -3.21 14.81
N LEU A 376 -26.06 -4.43 14.70
CA LEU A 376 -26.87 -5.63 14.39
C LEU A 376 -27.88 -5.96 15.50
N GLN A 377 -27.48 -5.81 16.78
CA GLN A 377 -28.35 -5.99 17.95
C GLN A 377 -29.42 -4.88 18.12
N GLY A 378 -29.35 -3.78 17.37
CA GLY A 378 -30.27 -2.64 17.51
C GLY A 378 -30.05 -1.83 18.79
N GLY A 379 -28.79 -1.64 19.21
CA GLY A 379 -28.40 -0.77 20.32
C GLY A 379 -28.78 -1.21 21.75
N GLY A 380 -29.58 -2.27 21.91
CA GLY A 380 -30.00 -2.77 23.22
C GLY A 380 -28.90 -3.55 23.96
N GLU A 381 -28.75 -3.31 25.27
CA GLU A 381 -27.83 -4.07 26.13
C GLU A 381 -28.36 -5.48 26.39
N ARG A 382 -27.91 -6.43 25.56
CA ARG A 382 -27.96 -7.86 25.87
C ARG A 382 -26.55 -8.34 26.14
N ASP A 383 -26.28 -8.74 27.38
CA ASP A 383 -25.14 -9.62 27.68
C ASP A 383 -25.53 -11.03 27.23
N ASP A 384 -25.33 -11.30 25.93
CA ASP A 384 -25.82 -12.50 25.25
C ASP A 384 -24.70 -13.51 24.92
N GLY A 385 -23.68 -13.54 25.77
CA GLY A 385 -22.77 -14.69 25.91
C GLY A 385 -21.86 -15.01 24.72
N ILE A 386 -21.77 -14.13 23.72
CA ILE A 386 -20.73 -14.24 22.68
C ILE A 386 -19.36 -14.20 23.38
N PRO A 387 -18.48 -15.19 23.17
CA PRO A 387 -17.10 -15.09 23.63
C PRO A 387 -16.38 -13.99 22.86
N ILE A 388 -16.25 -12.81 23.48
CA ILE A 388 -15.16 -11.88 23.14
C ILE A 388 -13.86 -12.67 23.32
N VAL A 389 -12.89 -12.53 22.42
CA VAL A 389 -11.63 -13.28 22.46
C VAL A 389 -10.65 -12.65 23.47
N SER A 390 -11.19 -11.96 24.48
CA SER A 390 -10.45 -11.32 25.55
C SER A 390 -9.93 -12.36 26.55
N SER A 391 -8.82 -13.00 26.20
CA SER A 391 -7.98 -13.79 27.10
C SER A 391 -7.28 -12.94 28.17
N GLN A 392 -7.32 -11.61 28.04
CA GLN A 392 -6.66 -10.67 28.94
C GLN A 392 -7.30 -10.59 30.33
N THR A 393 -6.46 -10.60 31.36
CA THR A 393 -6.86 -10.46 32.77
C THR A 393 -7.25 -9.02 33.15
N SER A 394 -7.84 -8.87 34.33
CA SER A 394 -8.17 -7.55 34.92
C SER A 394 -6.95 -6.63 35.09
N GLU A 395 -5.74 -7.18 35.25
CA GLU A 395 -4.50 -6.42 35.38
C GLU A 395 -3.97 -5.93 34.03
N GLN A 396 -4.07 -6.74 32.96
CA GLN A 396 -3.74 -6.30 31.59
C GLN A 396 -4.66 -5.16 31.13
N ARG A 397 -5.97 -5.26 31.43
CA ARG A 397 -6.97 -4.18 31.23
C ARG A 397 -6.66 -2.86 31.97
N SER A 398 -5.72 -2.86 32.91
CA SER A 398 -5.24 -1.65 33.59
C SER A 398 -4.13 -0.95 32.80
N ARG A 399 -3.24 -1.71 32.17
CA ARG A 399 -2.06 -1.18 31.45
C ARG A 399 -2.36 -0.67 30.04
N SER A 400 -3.28 -1.28 29.29
CA SER A 400 -3.62 -0.88 27.92
C SER A 400 -4.48 0.40 27.77
N ARG A 401 -4.63 1.19 28.85
CA ARG A 401 -5.53 2.36 28.91
C ARG A 401 -4.94 3.68 28.38
N SER A 402 -3.88 3.64 27.58
CA SER A 402 -3.38 4.81 26.85
C SER A 402 -4.43 5.24 25.81
N ARG A 403 -5.13 6.35 26.07
CA ARG A 403 -6.12 6.94 25.14
C ARG A 403 -5.44 7.30 23.82
N ALA A 404 -5.78 6.61 22.74
CA ALA A 404 -5.25 6.83 21.39
C ALA A 404 -5.33 8.32 21.02
N SER A 405 -4.26 8.90 20.49
CA SER A 405 -4.12 10.34 20.25
C SER A 405 -4.04 10.72 18.76
N LYS A 406 -3.52 9.83 17.91
CA LYS A 406 -3.19 10.09 16.50
C LYS A 406 -3.14 8.79 15.68
N LEU A 407 -2.62 8.86 14.46
CA LEU A 407 -2.28 7.69 13.66
C LEU A 407 -1.13 6.90 14.33
N ALA A 408 -1.40 5.64 14.66
CA ALA A 408 -0.43 4.68 15.17
C ALA A 408 0.54 4.20 14.07
N LYS A 409 1.82 4.02 14.43
CA LYS A 409 2.79 3.29 13.61
C LYS A 409 2.41 1.80 13.59
N ARG A 410 2.29 1.24 12.38
CA ARG A 410 1.88 -0.16 12.14
C ARG A 410 3.04 -1.15 12.30
N VAL A 411 2.79 -2.25 13.01
CA VAL A 411 3.63 -3.46 13.01
C VAL A 411 2.96 -4.50 12.10
N ILE A 412 3.58 -4.79 10.96
CA ILE A 412 3.05 -5.72 9.95
C ILE A 412 3.72 -7.08 10.10
N ALA A 413 2.91 -8.15 10.17
CA ALA A 413 3.41 -9.52 10.23
C ALA A 413 3.32 -10.17 8.84
N CYS A 414 4.37 -10.86 8.42
CA CYS A 414 4.49 -11.40 7.07
C CYS A 414 4.79 -12.90 7.05
N LEU A 415 4.30 -13.59 6.02
CA LEU A 415 4.56 -15.00 5.76
C LEU A 415 4.78 -15.30 4.27
N ASP A 416 5.86 -16.02 3.95
CA ASP A 416 6.05 -16.69 2.66
C ASP A 416 5.00 -17.79 2.49
N VAL A 417 4.37 -17.90 1.32
CA VAL A 417 3.51 -19.05 0.97
C VAL A 417 4.12 -19.77 -0.23
N ARG A 418 4.49 -21.05 -0.05
CA ARG A 418 5.07 -21.94 -1.07
C ARG A 418 4.25 -23.22 -1.22
N ALA A 419 4.37 -23.86 -2.38
CA ALA A 419 4.03 -25.28 -2.51
C ALA A 419 5.23 -26.13 -2.05
N ASN A 420 4.99 -27.21 -1.31
CA ASN A 420 6.00 -28.26 -1.09
C ASN A 420 5.99 -29.31 -2.22
N ASP A 421 6.85 -30.33 -2.12
CA ASP A 421 6.97 -31.39 -3.13
C ASP A 421 5.70 -32.27 -3.28
N ARG A 422 4.78 -32.23 -2.29
CA ARG A 422 3.45 -32.89 -2.34
C ARG A 422 2.34 -31.97 -2.88
N GLY A 423 2.61 -30.68 -3.07
CA GLY A 423 1.62 -29.65 -3.45
C GLY A 423 0.86 -29.01 -2.28
N ASP A 424 1.24 -29.27 -1.02
CA ASP A 424 0.71 -28.58 0.16
C ASP A 424 1.16 -27.11 0.20
N LEU A 425 0.34 -26.22 0.77
CA LEU A 425 0.78 -24.84 1.03
C LEU A 425 1.49 -24.72 2.39
N VAL A 426 2.80 -24.52 2.34
CA VAL A 426 3.68 -24.40 3.50
C VAL A 426 4.24 -22.98 3.65
N VAL A 427 4.65 -22.65 4.88
CA VAL A 427 5.33 -21.40 5.20
C VAL A 427 6.83 -21.66 5.37
N THR A 428 7.68 -20.78 4.85
CA THR A 428 9.13 -20.90 4.92
C THR A 428 9.81 -19.81 5.77
N LYS A 429 11.08 -20.05 6.14
CA LYS A 429 11.85 -19.33 7.18
C LYS A 429 11.43 -19.66 8.63
N GLY A 430 10.70 -20.77 8.84
CA GLY A 430 10.47 -21.40 10.15
C GLY A 430 10.44 -22.93 10.09
N ASP A 431 9.74 -23.52 9.11
CA ASP A 431 9.85 -24.96 8.83
C ASP A 431 11.21 -25.29 8.17
N GLN A 432 12.19 -25.68 8.99
CA GLN A 432 13.28 -26.58 8.57
C GLN A 432 13.02 -28.03 8.99
N TYR A 433 11.78 -28.33 9.43
CA TYR A 433 11.34 -29.64 9.90
C TYR A 433 10.86 -30.51 8.74
N ASP A 434 11.37 -31.75 8.69
CA ASP A 434 11.06 -32.78 7.69
C ASP A 434 9.65 -33.36 7.94
N VAL A 435 8.60 -32.69 7.46
CA VAL A 435 7.19 -33.10 7.68
C VAL A 435 6.78 -34.21 6.72
N ARG A 436 7.31 -35.42 6.96
CA ARG A 436 6.82 -36.65 6.34
C ARG A 436 5.65 -37.19 7.16
N GLU A 437 4.45 -36.99 6.64
CA GLU A 437 3.28 -37.76 7.07
C GLU A 437 3.07 -38.89 6.07
N GLU A 438 3.02 -40.13 6.57
CA GLU A 438 2.74 -41.32 5.78
C GLU A 438 1.21 -41.49 5.65
N GLY A 439 0.71 -41.49 4.42
CA GLY A 439 -0.70 -41.65 4.09
C GLY A 439 -0.88 -41.66 2.57
N ASP A 440 -1.74 -42.56 2.07
CA ASP A 440 -1.91 -42.81 0.63
C ASP A 440 -3.30 -42.36 0.14
N GLU A 441 -3.47 -42.31 -1.19
CA GLU A 441 -4.73 -42.06 -1.92
C GLU A 441 -5.46 -40.71 -1.73
N ARG A 442 -4.99 -39.70 -2.48
CA ARG A 442 -5.82 -38.73 -3.24
C ARG A 442 -6.89 -37.86 -2.50
N GLU A 443 -6.63 -37.31 -1.32
CA GLU A 443 -7.14 -35.95 -1.02
C GLU A 443 -6.36 -35.21 0.08
N VAL A 444 -6.83 -34.00 0.43
CA VAL A 444 -6.27 -33.07 1.44
C VAL A 444 -4.91 -32.45 1.09
N ARG A 445 -4.95 -31.24 0.50
CA ARG A 445 -3.82 -30.29 0.51
C ARG A 445 -3.73 -29.69 1.92
N ASN A 446 -2.56 -29.72 2.58
CA ASN A 446 -2.41 -29.11 3.90
C ASN A 446 -2.38 -27.57 3.81
N LEU A 447 -3.57 -26.96 3.83
CA LEU A 447 -3.79 -25.51 3.81
C LEU A 447 -3.78 -24.87 5.21
N GLY A 448 -3.58 -25.65 6.29
CA GLY A 448 -3.72 -25.18 7.66
C GLY A 448 -2.65 -24.16 8.05
N LYS A 449 -1.37 -24.48 7.79
CA LYS A 449 -0.22 -23.69 8.28
C LYS A 449 -0.28 -22.19 7.96
N PRO A 450 -0.58 -21.72 6.72
CA PRO A 450 -0.63 -20.28 6.44
C PRO A 450 -1.82 -19.57 7.11
N VAL A 451 -2.95 -20.27 7.26
CA VAL A 451 -4.18 -19.73 7.85
C VAL A 451 -4.05 -19.64 9.37
N GLU A 452 -3.54 -20.71 10.00
CA GLU A 452 -3.26 -20.76 11.45
C GLU A 452 -2.21 -19.72 11.84
N LEU A 453 -1.16 -19.54 11.04
CA LEU A 453 -0.13 -18.52 11.28
C LEU A 453 -0.68 -17.10 11.17
N ALA A 454 -1.53 -16.81 10.18
CA ALA A 454 -2.22 -15.52 10.07
C ALA A 454 -3.17 -15.27 11.26
N GLY A 455 -3.92 -16.30 11.67
CA GLY A 455 -4.79 -16.27 12.86
C GLY A 455 -4.00 -16.10 14.17
N ARG A 456 -2.77 -16.62 14.25
CA ARG A 456 -1.84 -16.40 15.37
C ARG A 456 -1.33 -14.96 15.38
N TYR A 457 -0.80 -14.45 14.26
CA TYR A 457 -0.32 -13.07 14.15
C TYR A 457 -1.39 -12.04 14.53
N PHE A 458 -2.64 -12.26 14.12
CA PHE A 458 -3.78 -11.42 14.54
C PHE A 458 -3.97 -11.38 16.06
N LYS A 459 -3.95 -12.54 16.72
CA LYS A 459 -4.08 -12.68 18.18
C LYS A 459 -2.88 -12.12 18.95
N GLU A 460 -1.68 -12.22 18.37
CA GLU A 460 -0.45 -11.60 18.88
C GLU A 460 -0.42 -10.08 18.64
N GLY A 461 -1.45 -9.51 18.01
CA GLY A 461 -1.65 -8.07 17.90
C GLY A 461 -1.12 -7.43 16.62
N ALA A 462 -0.89 -8.19 15.53
CA ALA A 462 -0.51 -7.63 14.23
C ALA A 462 -1.49 -6.53 13.76
N ASP A 463 -0.98 -5.48 13.12
CA ASP A 463 -1.81 -4.40 12.58
C ASP A 463 -2.29 -4.65 11.15
N GLU A 464 -1.66 -5.62 10.48
CA GLU A 464 -1.85 -6.04 9.10
C GLU A 464 -1.10 -7.39 8.92
N VAL A 465 -1.62 -8.28 8.07
CA VAL A 465 -0.99 -9.56 7.73
C VAL A 465 -0.69 -9.63 6.24
N THR A 466 0.58 -9.84 5.88
CA THR A 466 1.03 -9.92 4.48
C THR A 466 1.38 -11.34 4.09
N PHE A 467 0.75 -11.84 3.02
CA PHE A 467 1.06 -13.12 2.39
C PHE A 467 1.91 -12.88 1.13
N LEU A 468 3.15 -13.38 1.12
CA LEU A 468 4.00 -13.39 -0.07
C LEU A 468 3.79 -14.70 -0.83
N ASN A 469 2.89 -14.67 -1.81
CA ASN A 469 2.59 -15.78 -2.69
C ASN A 469 3.71 -15.98 -3.72
N ILE A 470 4.66 -16.83 -3.37
CA ILE A 470 5.82 -17.20 -4.20
C ILE A 470 5.66 -18.59 -4.83
N THR A 471 4.41 -19.05 -4.96
CA THR A 471 4.04 -20.29 -5.64
C THR A 471 4.13 -20.18 -7.16
N GLY A 472 4.34 -21.32 -7.82
CA GLY A 472 4.49 -21.41 -9.27
C GLY A 472 3.18 -21.59 -10.06
N PHE A 473 2.01 -21.22 -9.52
CA PHE A 473 0.70 -21.58 -10.06
C PHE A 473 0.29 -20.84 -11.36
N ARG A 474 1.10 -20.94 -12.42
CA ARG A 474 0.75 -20.52 -13.78
C ARG A 474 -0.11 -21.58 -14.49
N ASP A 475 -0.05 -22.82 -14.03
CA ASP A 475 -0.69 -23.99 -14.63
C ASP A 475 -2.09 -24.28 -14.03
N PHE A 476 -2.73 -23.28 -13.43
CA PHE A 476 -4.07 -23.37 -12.84
C PHE A 476 -4.96 -22.22 -13.36
N PRO A 477 -6.24 -22.50 -13.68
CA PRO A 477 -7.24 -21.45 -13.88
C PRO A 477 -7.33 -20.54 -12.65
N LEU A 478 -7.64 -19.26 -12.85
CA LEU A 478 -7.57 -18.24 -11.79
C LEU A 478 -8.35 -18.63 -10.53
N GLY A 479 -9.60 -19.09 -10.66
CA GLY A 479 -10.46 -19.44 -9.52
C GLY A 479 -9.97 -20.62 -8.67
N ASP A 480 -9.11 -21.48 -9.25
CA ASP A 480 -8.56 -22.68 -8.60
C ASP A 480 -7.23 -22.41 -7.86
N MET A 481 -6.68 -21.20 -7.96
CA MET A 481 -5.39 -20.83 -7.33
C MET A 481 -5.45 -21.05 -5.80
N PRO A 482 -4.63 -21.97 -5.24
CA PRO A 482 -4.68 -22.30 -3.81
C PRO A 482 -4.50 -21.13 -2.84
N MET A 483 -3.83 -20.05 -3.25
CA MET A 483 -3.68 -18.83 -2.44
C MET A 483 -5.01 -18.11 -2.17
N LEU A 484 -5.98 -18.22 -3.08
CA LEU A 484 -7.33 -17.68 -2.89
C LEU A 484 -8.01 -18.37 -1.71
N GLU A 485 -7.87 -19.69 -1.60
CA GLU A 485 -8.45 -20.47 -0.51
C GLU A 485 -7.81 -20.18 0.86
N VAL A 486 -6.52 -19.83 0.88
CA VAL A 486 -5.85 -19.32 2.10
C VAL A 486 -6.47 -18.00 2.55
N LEU A 487 -6.70 -17.05 1.64
CA LEU A 487 -7.35 -15.77 1.97
C LEU A 487 -8.81 -15.97 2.40
N ARG A 488 -9.54 -16.88 1.73
CA ARG A 488 -10.94 -17.18 2.02
C ARG A 488 -11.12 -17.70 3.45
N LYS A 489 -10.20 -18.54 3.93
CA LYS A 489 -10.18 -19.09 5.30
C LYS A 489 -9.55 -18.13 6.32
N ALA A 490 -8.48 -17.41 5.99
CA ALA A 490 -7.87 -16.44 6.89
C ALA A 490 -8.87 -15.31 7.24
N SER A 491 -9.58 -14.78 6.24
CA SER A 491 -10.61 -13.75 6.42
C SER A 491 -11.85 -14.19 7.21
N GLU A 492 -11.99 -15.47 7.58
CA GLU A 492 -13.07 -15.94 8.48
C GLU A 492 -12.76 -15.69 9.96
N THR A 493 -11.49 -15.45 10.31
CA THR A 493 -11.06 -15.21 11.71
C THR A 493 -10.11 -14.02 11.90
N VAL A 494 -9.51 -13.48 10.83
CA VAL A 494 -8.56 -12.35 10.89
C VAL A 494 -9.25 -11.03 10.52
N PHE A 495 -9.58 -10.24 11.54
CA PHE A 495 -10.29 -8.96 11.39
C PHE A 495 -9.35 -7.74 11.41
N VAL A 496 -8.25 -7.88 10.68
CA VAL A 496 -7.28 -6.81 10.33
C VAL A 496 -6.99 -6.88 8.82
N PRO A 497 -6.31 -5.88 8.22
CA PRO A 497 -5.98 -5.88 6.80
C PRO A 497 -5.16 -7.09 6.37
N LEU A 498 -5.53 -7.69 5.24
CA LEU A 498 -4.83 -8.78 4.57
C LEU A 498 -4.23 -8.27 3.26
N THR A 499 -2.91 -8.32 3.14
CA THR A 499 -2.18 -7.92 1.93
C THR A 499 -1.65 -9.16 1.22
N VAL A 500 -1.85 -9.28 -0.10
CA VAL A 500 -1.32 -10.41 -0.89
C VAL A 500 -0.39 -9.94 -1.99
N GLY A 501 0.85 -10.42 -1.97
CA GLY A 501 1.87 -10.10 -2.98
C GLY A 501 2.28 -11.30 -3.80
N GLY A 502 2.58 -11.08 -5.08
CA GLY A 502 3.02 -12.13 -6.00
C GLY A 502 1.88 -12.82 -6.76
N GLY A 503 2.10 -13.03 -8.06
CA GLY A 503 1.09 -13.59 -8.98
C GLY A 503 0.20 -12.54 -9.66
N ILE A 504 -0.02 -11.37 -9.05
CA ILE A 504 -0.83 -10.27 -9.64
C ILE A 504 -0.10 -9.63 -10.83
N ARG A 505 -0.56 -9.97 -12.04
CA ARG A 505 -0.12 -9.52 -13.37
C ARG A 505 -1.00 -10.19 -14.42
N ASP A 506 -0.90 -9.77 -15.68
CA ASP A 506 -1.53 -10.47 -16.80
C ASP A 506 -0.95 -11.90 -16.97
N PHE A 507 -1.80 -12.88 -17.29
CA PHE A 507 -1.37 -14.24 -17.66
C PHE A 507 -2.39 -14.98 -18.53
N THR A 508 -1.94 -16.07 -19.15
CA THR A 508 -2.78 -17.08 -19.80
C THR A 508 -2.60 -18.40 -19.06
N ASP A 509 -3.69 -19.12 -18.78
CA ASP A 509 -3.62 -20.47 -18.19
C ASP A 509 -3.30 -21.56 -19.25
N LYS A 510 -3.19 -22.82 -18.81
CA LYS A 510 -2.90 -23.98 -19.68
C LYS A 510 -4.08 -24.33 -20.60
N GLU A 511 -5.31 -23.94 -20.23
CA GLU A 511 -6.52 -24.04 -21.05
C GLU A 511 -6.54 -22.98 -22.18
N GLY A 512 -5.63 -22.01 -22.15
CA GLY A 512 -5.50 -20.95 -23.16
C GLY A 512 -6.37 -19.72 -22.86
N ARG A 513 -7.00 -19.64 -21.68
CA ARG A 513 -7.79 -18.49 -21.25
C ARG A 513 -6.86 -17.39 -20.74
N TYR A 514 -7.03 -16.19 -21.28
CA TYR A 514 -6.38 -14.97 -20.80
C TYR A 514 -7.08 -14.43 -19.54
N TYR A 515 -6.28 -13.87 -18.63
CA TYR A 515 -6.71 -13.10 -17.47
C TYR A 515 -5.87 -11.83 -17.37
N SER A 516 -6.54 -10.68 -17.29
CA SER A 516 -5.90 -9.40 -16.98
C SER A 516 -5.50 -9.30 -15.50
N SER A 517 -4.47 -8.52 -15.21
CA SER A 517 -4.05 -8.13 -13.85
C SER A 517 -5.19 -7.56 -13.01
N LEU A 518 -6.14 -6.84 -13.63
CA LEU A 518 -7.36 -6.34 -12.99
C LEU A 518 -8.31 -7.47 -12.57
N GLU A 519 -8.57 -8.47 -13.42
CA GLU A 519 -9.36 -9.66 -13.06
C GLU A 519 -8.68 -10.47 -11.94
N VAL A 520 -7.35 -10.62 -12.01
CA VAL A 520 -6.56 -11.30 -10.97
C VAL A 520 -6.68 -10.57 -9.63
N ALA A 521 -6.52 -9.25 -9.61
CA ALA A 521 -6.70 -8.44 -8.41
C ALA A 521 -8.14 -8.54 -7.88
N ALA A 522 -9.15 -8.48 -8.75
CA ALA A 522 -10.56 -8.61 -8.38
C ALA A 522 -10.85 -9.93 -7.65
N GLU A 523 -10.37 -11.06 -8.15
CA GLU A 523 -10.55 -12.36 -7.48
C GLU A 523 -9.77 -12.46 -6.16
N TYR A 524 -8.58 -11.85 -6.05
CA TYR A 524 -7.86 -11.74 -4.77
C TYR A 524 -8.64 -10.91 -3.74
N PHE A 525 -9.21 -9.76 -4.12
CA PHE A 525 -10.06 -8.95 -3.24
C PHE A 525 -11.33 -9.70 -2.82
N ARG A 526 -12.00 -10.37 -3.76
CA ARG A 526 -13.21 -11.18 -3.50
C ARG A 526 -12.92 -12.41 -2.63
N SER A 527 -11.72 -12.95 -2.71
CA SER A 527 -11.26 -14.05 -1.86
C SER A 527 -10.83 -13.61 -0.45
N GLY A 528 -10.64 -12.31 -0.20
CA GLY A 528 -10.48 -11.78 1.17
C GLY A 528 -9.30 -10.86 1.39
N ALA A 529 -8.47 -10.58 0.37
CA ALA A 529 -7.44 -9.55 0.47
C ALA A 529 -8.05 -8.14 0.50
N ASP A 530 -7.41 -7.21 1.19
CA ASP A 530 -7.76 -5.78 1.20
C ASP A 530 -6.83 -4.96 0.31
N LYS A 531 -5.59 -5.44 0.12
CA LYS A 531 -4.56 -4.83 -0.74
C LYS A 531 -3.82 -5.90 -1.54
N ILE A 532 -3.44 -5.57 -2.76
CA ILE A 532 -2.55 -6.40 -3.60
C ILE A 532 -1.15 -5.77 -3.65
N SER A 533 -0.11 -6.59 -3.78
CA SER A 533 1.28 -6.13 -3.89
C SER A 533 1.94 -6.57 -5.19
N ILE A 534 2.33 -5.58 -5.99
CA ILE A 534 2.92 -5.73 -7.32
C ILE A 534 4.43 -5.51 -7.23
N GLY A 535 5.21 -6.45 -7.73
CA GLY A 535 6.67 -6.35 -7.79
C GLY A 535 7.15 -6.04 -9.21
N SER A 536 7.60 -7.07 -9.92
CA SER A 536 8.31 -6.91 -11.20
C SER A 536 7.53 -6.21 -12.33
N ASP A 537 6.20 -6.23 -12.29
CA ASP A 537 5.36 -5.54 -13.28
C ASP A 537 5.41 -4.01 -13.10
N ALA A 538 5.42 -3.54 -11.85
CA ALA A 538 5.56 -2.13 -11.50
C ALA A 538 6.92 -1.55 -11.97
N VAL A 539 7.98 -2.36 -11.97
CA VAL A 539 9.30 -1.96 -12.50
C VAL A 539 9.25 -1.76 -14.01
N MET A 540 8.56 -2.63 -14.76
CA MET A 540 8.41 -2.49 -16.21
C MET A 540 7.52 -1.29 -16.56
N ALA A 541 6.44 -1.08 -15.81
CA ALA A 541 5.56 0.09 -15.96
C ALA A 541 6.31 1.40 -15.66
N ALA A 542 7.15 1.44 -14.61
CA ALA A 542 7.96 2.59 -14.27
C ALA A 542 9.06 2.88 -15.29
N GLU A 543 9.76 1.86 -15.81
CA GLU A 543 10.72 2.03 -16.90
C GLU A 543 10.06 2.64 -18.15
N GLU A 544 8.89 2.16 -18.55
CA GLU A 544 8.14 2.68 -19.70
C GLU A 544 7.60 4.11 -19.44
N TYR A 545 7.11 4.38 -18.23
CA TYR A 545 6.65 5.72 -17.84
C TYR A 545 7.80 6.74 -17.84
N LEU A 546 8.95 6.42 -17.24
CA LEU A 546 10.13 7.30 -17.25
C LEU A 546 10.72 7.49 -18.65
N ARG A 547 10.58 6.48 -19.54
CA ARG A 547 11.03 6.55 -20.94
C ARG A 547 10.12 7.42 -21.83
N THR A 548 8.84 7.53 -21.51
CA THR A 548 7.82 8.18 -22.36
C THR A 548 7.27 9.50 -21.80
N GLY A 549 7.24 9.65 -20.47
CA GLY A 549 6.52 10.71 -19.77
C GLY A 549 4.98 10.52 -19.75
N VAL A 550 4.46 9.39 -20.24
CA VAL A 550 3.02 9.21 -20.54
C VAL A 550 2.41 8.12 -19.66
N LYS A 551 1.38 8.49 -18.90
CA LYS A 551 0.47 7.54 -18.24
C LYS A 551 -0.41 6.89 -19.32
N THR A 552 -0.45 5.58 -19.38
CA THR A 552 -1.00 4.78 -20.48
C THR A 552 -2.44 4.32 -20.25
N GLY A 553 -2.91 4.29 -19.00
CA GLY A 553 -4.15 3.64 -18.58
C GLY A 553 -4.13 2.11 -18.72
N LYS A 554 -2.94 1.50 -18.87
CA LYS A 554 -2.79 0.08 -19.25
C LYS A 554 -1.87 -0.73 -18.34
N SER A 555 -1.06 -0.11 -17.49
CA SER A 555 -0.31 -0.86 -16.49
C SER A 555 -1.26 -1.37 -15.39
N SER A 556 -0.85 -2.46 -14.73
CA SER A 556 -1.59 -3.02 -13.59
C SER A 556 -1.83 -2.00 -12.47
N LEU A 557 -0.84 -1.13 -12.22
CA LEU A 557 -0.93 -0.01 -11.27
C LEU A 557 -2.09 0.94 -11.62
N GLU A 558 -2.12 1.45 -12.86
CA GLU A 558 -3.14 2.40 -13.33
C GLU A 558 -4.54 1.78 -13.32
N GLN A 559 -4.68 0.53 -13.80
CA GLN A 559 -5.99 -0.13 -13.91
C GLN A 559 -6.57 -0.51 -12.55
N ILE A 560 -5.76 -1.05 -11.64
CA ILE A 560 -6.24 -1.49 -10.32
C ILE A 560 -6.51 -0.27 -9.43
N SER A 561 -5.66 0.76 -9.48
CA SER A 561 -5.89 2.01 -8.72
C SER A 561 -7.11 2.79 -9.24
N TYR A 562 -7.39 2.82 -10.54
CA TYR A 562 -8.59 3.51 -11.06
C TYR A 562 -9.91 2.88 -10.56
N VAL A 563 -9.95 1.56 -10.37
CA VAL A 563 -11.15 0.84 -9.90
C VAL A 563 -11.24 0.80 -8.37
N TYR A 564 -10.14 0.46 -7.69
CA TYR A 564 -10.11 0.18 -6.25
C TYR A 564 -9.49 1.30 -5.40
N GLY A 565 -9.03 2.38 -6.04
CA GLY A 565 -8.28 3.48 -5.43
C GLY A 565 -6.82 3.10 -5.14
N ASN A 566 -5.93 4.10 -5.11
CA ASN A 566 -4.50 3.90 -4.82
C ASN A 566 -4.26 3.04 -3.57
N GLN A 567 -5.08 3.21 -2.53
CA GLN A 567 -4.98 2.48 -1.25
C GLN A 567 -5.04 0.94 -1.36
N ALA A 568 -5.54 0.40 -2.48
CA ALA A 568 -5.57 -1.03 -2.74
C ALA A 568 -4.27 -1.57 -3.38
N VAL A 569 -3.38 -0.69 -3.85
CA VAL A 569 -2.18 -1.00 -4.65
C VAL A 569 -0.91 -0.72 -3.85
N VAL A 570 -0.26 -1.79 -3.38
CA VAL A 570 1.07 -1.76 -2.79
C VAL A 570 2.11 -2.09 -3.87
N VAL A 571 3.28 -1.45 -3.86
CA VAL A 571 4.41 -1.85 -4.72
C VAL A 571 5.55 -2.42 -3.88
N SER A 572 5.96 -3.65 -4.20
CA SER A 572 7.13 -4.31 -3.60
C SER A 572 8.39 -3.90 -4.36
N ILE A 573 9.21 -3.05 -3.74
CA ILE A 573 10.51 -2.65 -4.27
C ILE A 573 11.58 -3.57 -3.67
N ASP A 574 12.35 -4.24 -4.54
CA ASP A 574 13.42 -5.17 -4.18
C ASP A 574 14.79 -4.59 -4.62
N PRO A 575 15.40 -3.68 -3.83
CA PRO A 575 16.63 -3.00 -4.19
C PRO A 575 17.89 -3.69 -3.63
N ARG A 576 19.03 -3.39 -4.24
CA ARG A 576 20.37 -3.76 -3.77
C ARG A 576 21.29 -2.54 -3.73
N LYS A 577 22.11 -2.40 -2.68
CA LYS A 577 23.09 -1.29 -2.55
C LYS A 577 24.21 -1.46 -3.59
N VAL A 578 24.53 -0.38 -4.30
CA VAL A 578 25.62 -0.31 -5.29
C VAL A 578 26.47 0.93 -5.00
N TYR A 579 27.70 0.69 -4.58
CA TYR A 579 28.68 1.71 -4.21
C TYR A 579 29.21 2.48 -5.43
N VAL A 580 29.45 3.79 -5.28
CA VAL A 580 30.00 4.69 -6.30
C VAL A 580 30.87 5.77 -5.61
N LYS A 581 31.95 6.22 -6.26
CA LYS A 581 32.92 7.14 -5.62
C LYS A 581 32.45 8.58 -5.61
N SER A 582 31.59 8.98 -6.56
CA SER A 582 30.88 10.25 -6.53
C SER A 582 29.48 10.12 -7.15
N PRO A 583 28.55 11.07 -6.88
CA PRO A 583 27.20 11.04 -7.42
C PRO A 583 27.13 11.01 -8.96
N GLU A 584 28.15 11.53 -9.64
CA GLU A 584 28.18 11.71 -11.09
C GLU A 584 28.54 10.42 -11.87
N GLU A 585 28.93 9.34 -11.19
CA GLU A 585 29.22 8.04 -11.83
C GLU A 585 27.96 7.35 -12.38
N VAL A 586 26.77 7.74 -11.92
CA VAL A 586 25.47 7.15 -12.30
C VAL A 586 24.38 8.20 -12.53
N PRO A 587 23.38 7.94 -13.39
CA PRO A 587 22.26 8.85 -13.62
C PRO A 587 21.16 8.77 -12.55
N TYR A 588 21.33 7.95 -11.50
CA TYR A 588 20.35 7.64 -10.47
C TYR A 588 20.65 8.36 -9.16
N LYS A 589 19.64 8.57 -8.33
CA LYS A 589 19.79 9.20 -7.02
C LYS A 589 20.70 8.39 -6.10
N THR A 590 21.84 8.98 -5.73
CA THR A 590 22.72 8.48 -4.67
C THR A 590 22.35 9.05 -3.29
N VAL A 591 22.65 8.29 -2.24
CA VAL A 591 22.90 8.79 -0.87
C VAL A 591 24.41 8.93 -0.65
N LYS A 592 24.81 9.87 0.21
CA LYS A 592 26.12 9.81 0.87
C LYS A 592 26.02 8.83 2.04
N LEU A 593 27.00 7.95 2.15
CA LEU A 593 27.04 6.90 3.16
C LEU A 593 27.49 7.42 4.52
N SER A 594 27.02 6.76 5.56
CA SER A 594 27.47 6.92 6.94
C SER A 594 28.85 6.30 7.21
N GLU A 595 29.13 5.14 6.60
CA GLU A 595 30.43 4.47 6.58
C GLU A 595 30.88 4.21 5.12
N PRO A 596 32.17 4.40 4.75
CA PRO A 596 32.63 4.18 3.37
C PRO A 596 32.46 2.74 2.88
N GLY A 597 32.28 2.59 1.57
CA GLY A 597 32.23 1.31 0.88
C GLY A 597 33.57 0.53 0.88
N PRO A 598 33.57 -0.73 0.42
CA PRO A 598 34.72 -1.64 0.52
C PRO A 598 36.02 -1.13 -0.14
N ASP A 599 35.92 -0.33 -1.21
CA ASP A 599 37.02 0.28 -1.95
C ASP A 599 37.12 1.81 -1.69
N GLY A 600 36.55 2.27 -0.57
CA GLY A 600 36.58 3.65 -0.10
C GLY A 600 35.52 4.56 -0.73
N GLU A 601 34.42 4.02 -1.24
CA GLU A 601 33.33 4.78 -1.85
C GLU A 601 32.55 5.59 -0.81
N GLU A 602 32.35 6.90 -1.02
CA GLU A 602 31.56 7.74 -0.09
C GLU A 602 30.04 7.71 -0.38
N TYR A 603 29.61 7.11 -1.50
CA TYR A 603 28.23 7.16 -1.97
C TYR A 603 27.72 5.78 -2.40
N ALA A 604 26.40 5.63 -2.40
CA ALA A 604 25.74 4.49 -3.03
C ALA A 604 24.40 4.90 -3.66
N TRP A 605 23.97 4.15 -4.66
CA TRP A 605 22.59 4.12 -5.13
C TRP A 605 22.00 2.72 -4.91
N TYR A 606 20.69 2.60 -5.08
CA TYR A 606 19.96 1.36 -4.81
C TYR A 606 19.37 0.81 -6.10
N GLN A 607 20.03 -0.17 -6.72
CA GLN A 607 19.57 -0.78 -7.96
C GLN A 607 18.34 -1.65 -7.72
N CYS A 608 17.25 -1.37 -8.42
CA CYS A 608 16.05 -2.21 -8.38
C CYS A 608 16.27 -3.55 -9.09
N THR A 609 15.59 -4.58 -8.60
CA THR A 609 15.59 -5.92 -9.20
C THR A 609 14.20 -6.40 -9.56
N VAL A 610 14.14 -7.41 -10.43
CA VAL A 610 12.93 -8.12 -10.83
C VAL A 610 13.12 -9.63 -10.71
N LYS A 611 12.02 -10.38 -10.90
CA LYS A 611 11.94 -11.84 -10.76
C LYS A 611 12.34 -12.31 -9.35
N GLY A 612 12.14 -11.48 -8.33
CA GLY A 612 12.52 -11.70 -6.93
C GLY A 612 14.04 -11.73 -6.77
N GLY A 613 14.68 -10.56 -6.69
CA GLY A 613 16.12 -10.40 -6.43
C GLY A 613 17.10 -10.84 -7.53
N ARG A 614 16.63 -11.54 -8.58
CA ARG A 614 17.48 -12.32 -9.50
C ARG A 614 17.97 -11.57 -10.74
N GLU A 615 17.30 -10.51 -11.17
CA GLU A 615 17.69 -9.70 -12.33
C GLU A 615 17.72 -8.22 -11.92
N GLY A 616 18.90 -7.59 -11.98
CA GLY A 616 19.03 -6.14 -11.77
C GLY A 616 18.55 -5.35 -12.99
N ARG A 617 17.95 -4.18 -12.76
CA ARG A 617 17.38 -3.31 -13.78
C ARG A 617 18.10 -1.96 -13.87
N PRO A 618 18.02 -1.23 -15.00
CA PRO A 618 18.60 0.10 -15.16
C PRO A 618 17.70 1.20 -14.56
N ILE A 619 17.28 1.02 -13.30
CA ILE A 619 16.44 1.97 -12.54
C ILE A 619 16.78 1.87 -11.06
N GLY A 620 16.87 3.02 -10.39
CA GLY A 620 17.12 3.09 -8.94
C GLY A 620 15.82 3.07 -8.13
N ALA A 621 15.94 2.78 -6.83
CA ALA A 621 14.80 2.72 -5.91
C ALA A 621 14.05 4.05 -5.80
N TYR A 622 14.77 5.18 -5.87
CA TYR A 622 14.19 6.53 -5.85
C TYR A 622 13.37 6.81 -7.11
N GLU A 623 13.93 6.53 -8.29
CA GLU A 623 13.26 6.73 -9.58
C GLU A 623 12.03 5.82 -9.69
N LEU A 624 12.15 4.56 -9.26
CA LEU A 624 11.04 3.62 -9.21
C LEU A 624 9.94 4.10 -8.25
N ALA A 625 10.27 4.46 -7.01
CA ALA A 625 9.31 4.88 -5.99
C ALA A 625 8.42 6.05 -6.46
N LYS A 626 9.04 7.07 -7.08
CA LYS A 626 8.32 8.21 -7.64
C LYS A 626 7.48 7.83 -8.87
N ALA A 627 8.04 7.03 -9.78
CA ALA A 627 7.31 6.59 -10.96
C ALA A 627 6.06 5.75 -10.63
N VAL A 628 6.11 4.90 -9.59
CA VAL A 628 4.94 4.08 -9.21
C VAL A 628 3.90 4.85 -8.39
N GLU A 629 4.31 5.84 -7.60
CA GLU A 629 3.40 6.83 -7.02
C GLU A 629 2.61 7.55 -8.11
N ASP A 630 3.30 8.05 -9.15
CA ASP A 630 2.65 8.68 -10.31
C ASP A 630 1.70 7.72 -11.04
N LEU A 631 2.04 6.44 -11.16
CA LEU A 631 1.21 5.41 -11.82
C LEU A 631 0.05 4.88 -10.94
N GLY A 632 -0.15 5.41 -9.73
CA GLY A 632 -1.32 5.10 -8.90
C GLY A 632 -1.09 4.13 -7.75
N ALA A 633 0.16 3.81 -7.39
CA ALA A 633 0.43 3.15 -6.12
C ALA A 633 -0.08 4.00 -4.93
N GLY A 634 -0.50 3.34 -3.85
CA GLY A 634 -0.89 4.00 -2.60
C GLY A 634 -0.05 3.59 -1.39
N GLU A 635 0.89 2.66 -1.56
CA GLU A 635 1.85 2.27 -0.52
C GLU A 635 3.07 1.59 -1.15
N ILE A 636 4.26 1.79 -0.56
CA ILE A 636 5.50 1.11 -0.96
C ILE A 636 5.88 0.10 0.11
N LEU A 637 5.98 -1.17 -0.26
CA LEU A 637 6.69 -2.19 0.49
C LEU A 637 8.16 -2.15 0.11
N LEU A 638 8.98 -1.50 0.94
CA LEU A 638 10.39 -1.25 0.68
C LEU A 638 11.24 -2.33 1.36
N ASN A 639 11.54 -3.39 0.61
CA ASN A 639 12.50 -4.41 1.04
C ASN A 639 13.93 -3.88 0.91
N CYS A 640 14.89 -4.66 1.41
CA CYS A 640 16.31 -4.50 1.08
C CYS A 640 16.94 -5.89 0.92
N ILE A 641 17.55 -6.17 -0.24
CA ILE A 641 18.13 -7.49 -0.53
C ILE A 641 19.32 -7.79 0.38
N ASP A 642 20.14 -6.78 0.66
CA ASP A 642 21.36 -6.93 1.43
C ASP A 642 21.09 -7.18 2.94
N MET A 643 19.92 -6.73 3.42
CA MET A 643 19.49 -6.87 4.82
C MET A 643 18.55 -8.05 5.09
N ASP A 644 17.98 -8.72 4.07
CA ASP A 644 17.06 -9.85 4.32
C ASP A 644 17.78 -11.00 5.06
N GLY A 645 17.11 -11.55 6.08
CA GLY A 645 17.64 -12.61 6.94
C GLY A 645 18.75 -12.20 7.92
N GLN A 646 19.38 -11.03 7.77
CA GLN A 646 20.55 -10.64 8.58
C GLN A 646 20.22 -10.34 10.05
N GLY A 647 19.01 -9.84 10.33
CA GLY A 647 18.56 -9.51 11.69
C GLY A 647 19.30 -8.35 12.36
N CYS A 648 20.06 -7.55 11.62
CA CYS A 648 20.95 -6.50 12.14
C CYS A 648 20.36 -5.08 12.13
N GLY A 649 19.20 -4.86 11.51
CA GLY A 649 18.57 -3.54 11.35
C GLY A 649 17.81 -3.43 10.03
N PHE A 650 16.98 -2.40 9.87
CA PHE A 650 16.52 -1.98 8.54
C PHE A 650 17.63 -1.13 7.88
N ASP A 651 17.70 -1.06 6.55
CA ASP A 651 18.58 -0.07 5.90
C ASP A 651 17.97 1.35 6.06
N LEU A 652 18.46 2.08 7.06
CA LEU A 652 17.97 3.41 7.40
C LEU A 652 18.27 4.45 6.31
N GLU A 653 19.37 4.30 5.57
CA GLU A 653 19.74 5.21 4.48
C GLU A 653 18.75 5.06 3.31
N LEU A 654 18.41 3.81 2.96
CA LEU A 654 17.38 3.48 1.97
C LEU A 654 15.99 3.94 2.42
N VAL A 655 15.54 3.55 3.61
CA VAL A 655 14.19 3.85 4.08
C VAL A 655 13.99 5.35 4.22
N LYS A 656 15.01 6.09 4.67
CA LYS A 656 14.99 7.56 4.67
C LYS A 656 14.96 8.14 3.25
N MET A 657 15.85 7.71 2.35
CA MET A 657 15.91 8.19 0.96
C MET A 657 14.53 8.09 0.27
N ILE A 658 13.80 6.99 0.48
CA ILE A 658 12.51 6.78 -0.17
C ILE A 658 11.36 7.46 0.59
N SER A 659 11.30 7.36 1.92
CA SER A 659 10.21 7.97 2.70
C SER A 659 10.23 9.50 2.73
N GLU A 660 11.37 10.14 2.42
CA GLU A 660 11.46 11.60 2.20
C GLU A 660 11.24 12.00 0.71
N ALA A 661 11.00 11.05 -0.20
CA ALA A 661 10.95 11.28 -1.66
C ALA A 661 9.56 11.17 -2.30
N VAL A 662 8.62 10.49 -1.64
CA VAL A 662 7.24 10.24 -2.09
C VAL A 662 6.23 10.79 -1.10
N THR A 663 4.99 11.00 -1.54
CA THR A 663 3.84 11.38 -0.70
C THR A 663 2.90 10.22 -0.36
N ILE A 664 3.23 8.99 -0.76
CA ILE A 664 2.52 7.76 -0.37
C ILE A 664 3.20 7.04 0.82
N PRO A 665 2.44 6.33 1.69
CA PRO A 665 2.99 5.54 2.79
C PRO A 665 4.13 4.59 2.38
N VAL A 666 5.19 4.53 3.20
CA VAL A 666 6.31 3.59 3.04
C VAL A 666 6.36 2.62 4.21
N ILE A 667 6.39 1.32 3.91
CA ILE A 667 6.63 0.21 4.84
C ILE A 667 8.13 -0.13 4.79
N ALA A 668 8.83 -0.03 5.92
CA ALA A 668 10.18 -0.56 6.06
C ALA A 668 10.16 -2.10 6.16
N SER A 669 10.98 -2.79 5.37
CA SER A 669 11.07 -4.25 5.32
C SER A 669 12.53 -4.73 5.18
N SER A 670 12.76 -6.02 5.42
CA SER A 670 14.07 -6.69 5.55
C SER A 670 14.92 -6.27 6.76
N GLY A 671 15.57 -7.24 7.41
CA GLY A 671 16.61 -7.03 8.43
C GLY A 671 16.16 -6.77 9.88
N ALA A 672 14.85 -6.67 10.15
CA ALA A 672 14.30 -6.69 11.51
C ALA A 672 14.78 -7.91 12.32
N GLY A 673 15.18 -7.68 13.58
CA GLY A 673 15.83 -8.69 14.43
C GLY A 673 15.54 -8.59 15.93
N LYS A 674 15.24 -7.39 16.44
CA LYS A 674 14.88 -7.09 17.83
C LYS A 674 13.91 -5.89 17.88
N PRO A 675 13.13 -5.70 18.97
CA PRO A 675 12.20 -4.57 19.11
C PRO A 675 12.80 -3.19 18.80
N SER A 676 14.07 -2.95 19.18
CA SER A 676 14.71 -1.65 18.96
C SER A 676 14.82 -1.24 17.49
N HIS A 677 14.88 -2.18 16.53
CA HIS A 677 14.93 -1.84 15.10
C HIS A 677 13.64 -1.16 14.63
N PHE A 678 12.50 -1.45 15.28
CA PHE A 678 11.22 -0.82 14.98
C PHE A 678 11.17 0.62 15.50
N SER A 679 11.61 0.88 16.74
CA SER A 679 11.69 2.25 17.25
C SER A 679 12.68 3.09 16.46
N GLU A 680 13.82 2.49 16.10
CA GLU A 680 14.91 3.11 15.37
C GLU A 680 14.47 3.59 13.97
N VAL A 681 13.83 2.72 13.17
CA VAL A 681 13.37 3.12 11.83
C VAL A 681 12.24 4.17 11.89
N PHE A 682 11.38 4.14 12.91
CA PHE A 682 10.33 5.16 13.09
C PHE A 682 10.83 6.48 13.69
N GLN A 683 12.02 6.51 14.29
CA GLN A 683 12.66 7.74 14.80
C GLN A 683 13.62 8.37 13.78
N GLN A 684 14.25 7.57 12.90
CA GLN A 684 15.25 8.04 11.93
C GLN A 684 14.71 8.23 10.49
N SER A 685 13.46 7.86 10.21
CA SER A 685 12.84 8.00 8.88
C SER A 685 11.35 8.35 8.95
N GLN A 686 10.72 8.63 7.80
CA GLN A 686 9.28 8.89 7.70
C GLN A 686 8.43 7.61 7.50
N ALA A 687 9.03 6.42 7.66
CA ALA A 687 8.34 5.13 7.50
C ALA A 687 7.00 5.08 8.26
N SER A 688 5.92 4.75 7.57
CA SER A 688 4.55 4.68 8.10
C SER A 688 4.27 3.36 8.82
N ALA A 689 4.98 2.31 8.41
CA ALA A 689 4.89 0.97 8.97
C ALA A 689 6.26 0.27 8.94
N ALA A 690 6.39 -0.80 9.73
CA ALA A 690 7.55 -1.68 9.70
C ALA A 690 7.07 -3.14 9.67
N LEU A 691 7.66 -3.93 8.77
CA LEU A 691 7.28 -5.31 8.49
C LEU A 691 8.38 -6.28 8.91
N ALA A 692 7.98 -7.40 9.51
CA ALA A 692 8.87 -8.53 9.73
C ALA A 692 8.17 -9.88 9.46
N ALA A 693 8.97 -10.87 9.08
CA ALA A 693 8.52 -12.25 8.84
C ALA A 693 9.20 -13.23 9.80
N GLY A 694 10.51 -13.45 9.63
CA GLY A 694 11.25 -14.52 10.29
C GLY A 694 11.17 -14.51 11.82
N ILE A 695 11.37 -13.36 12.46
CA ILE A 695 11.39 -13.24 13.93
C ILE A 695 10.02 -13.56 14.56
N PHE A 696 8.92 -13.15 13.93
CA PHE A 696 7.56 -13.47 14.39
C PHE A 696 7.19 -14.92 14.06
N HIS A 697 7.60 -15.44 12.91
CA HIS A 697 7.37 -16.84 12.53
C HIS A 697 8.06 -17.81 13.51
N ARG A 698 9.31 -17.52 13.90
CA ARG A 698 10.14 -18.35 14.79
C ARG A 698 9.97 -18.03 16.28
N GLN A 699 9.16 -17.03 16.64
CA GLN A 699 8.95 -16.56 18.01
C GLN A 699 10.23 -16.07 18.71
N GLU A 700 11.21 -15.58 17.94
CA GLU A 700 12.43 -14.94 18.45
C GLU A 700 12.13 -13.56 19.06
N VAL A 701 11.08 -12.91 18.56
CA VAL A 701 10.51 -11.65 19.04
C VAL A 701 8.99 -11.78 18.94
N SER A 702 8.23 -11.39 19.97
CA SER A 702 6.77 -11.34 19.89
C SER A 702 6.30 -9.98 19.36
N ILE A 703 5.17 -9.94 18.67
CA ILE A 703 4.57 -8.69 18.19
C ILE A 703 4.19 -7.77 19.37
N GLU A 704 3.74 -8.36 20.49
CA GLU A 704 3.51 -7.68 21.77
C GLU A 704 4.78 -6.96 22.27
N SER A 705 5.94 -7.64 22.33
CA SER A 705 7.21 -7.05 22.80
C SER A 705 7.73 -5.92 21.90
N VAL A 706 7.42 -5.96 20.59
CA VAL A 706 7.68 -4.82 19.69
C VAL A 706 6.81 -3.63 20.09
N LYS A 707 5.53 -3.85 20.38
CA LYS A 707 4.56 -2.80 20.69
C LYS A 707 4.75 -2.19 22.07
N GLU A 708 5.10 -2.99 23.08
CA GLU A 708 5.52 -2.51 24.39
C GLU A 708 6.75 -1.59 24.25
N HIS A 709 7.80 -2.05 23.57
CA HIS A 709 9.01 -1.25 23.29
C HIS A 709 8.71 0.04 22.52
N LEU A 710 7.77 0.02 21.56
CA LEU A 710 7.34 1.24 20.86
C LEU A 710 6.68 2.25 21.81
N VAL A 711 5.80 1.79 22.70
CA VAL A 711 5.16 2.66 23.72
C VAL A 711 6.20 3.22 24.70
N GLU A 712 7.14 2.41 25.17
CA GLU A 712 8.27 2.86 26.01
C GLU A 712 9.15 3.90 25.29
N ALA A 713 9.36 3.75 23.98
CA ALA A 713 10.05 4.71 23.12
C ALA A 713 9.22 5.96 22.75
N GLY A 714 8.02 6.12 23.30
CA GLY A 714 7.11 7.26 23.04
C GLY A 714 6.42 7.22 21.67
N ILE A 715 6.47 6.10 20.97
CA ILE A 715 5.91 5.90 19.63
C ILE A 715 4.52 5.27 19.78
N GLU A 716 3.50 6.01 19.36
CA GLU A 716 2.12 5.50 19.42
C GLU A 716 1.94 4.35 18.43
N THR A 717 1.51 3.20 18.95
CA THR A 717 1.10 2.02 18.18
C THR A 717 -0.24 1.50 18.74
N ARG A 718 -0.92 0.62 17.99
CA ARG A 718 -2.18 0.00 18.45
C ARG A 718 -1.86 -1.09 19.48
N LEU A 719 -2.36 -0.97 20.70
CA LEU A 719 -2.38 -2.09 21.65
C LEU A 719 -3.55 -3.05 21.35
N ALA A 720 -3.38 -4.33 21.70
CA ALA A 720 -4.38 -5.38 21.49
C ALA A 720 -5.56 -5.23 22.45
#